data_AF-A0A0D9YGK7-F1
#
_entry.id   AF-A0A0D9YGK7-F1
#
_cell.length_a   1.000
_cell.length_b   1.000
_cell.length_c   1.000
_cell.angle_alpha   90.00
_cell.angle_beta   90.00
_cell.angle_gamma   90.00
#
_symmetry.space_group_name_H-M   'P 1'
#
loop_
_entity.id
_entity.type
_entity.pdbx_description
1 polymer ?
#
loop_
_entity_poly.entity_id
_entity_poly.type
_entity_poly.pdbx_seq_one_letter_code
_entity_poly.pdbx_strand_id
1 'polypeptide(L)'
;MGIVNMLIDFSGFCFGFSAGIVIGYFLFIYFQPTEVKDVKVCPLVEYDSNSLDGILHEIPLWVKNPDCDRIDWVSRFLEMMWPYLNKAICKTAQDIANPIIAENKEKYKIDSIEFETLTLGSLPPTFQGMKAYVTEEQELIMEPSLKWAANPNVTVVVKAYGLNATIQVVDLQVFASPRITLKPLVATIPCFAKILVSLMEKPHVDFGLKLLGADVMAIPILYSFVQETIKKQVASIASKRPVGILLVKVLRAQNLQKKDLLGKSDPYVKLTMSDDKLPSKKTTVKRGNLNPEWNEDFKFVVTDPETQELEIKVGKHDKMGMNKILLKELPPEETKVTTYNLLKTMDPYDIHNEKSRGQITLEMTYKPFKEDDIEKDVQGTDVVGKAPDGSPAGGGLLYVVVHEAQDLEGKHHTNPYARIIFKGNEKKTKVIKKNRDPRWEEEIEFVCEEPPANDKLHVEVLSKPPKKGLIHGKETLGYIDINLADVISNKRINETYHLIDSKTVGIVIGYFLFIYFQPTDVKNVKVRPLVEYDSDSLDDTLPEIPLWLKNPDYDRLDWLNRFLELMWPYLNKAICRIAQDVANPIIAKNKEKYKIDYIKFETFTLGSLPPTFQGVKVQVTNEQELVMEPSLKWAGNPNITVVVKAYGLKATIQVVDMQVFVLPRITLKPLVSSFPCFANILVSLMEKPHVDFGLKLLGADVMAIPVLYKFVQETIMDQVASMFLWPKTLEVPIMDPSKASKKPVGILLVKVLRAQNLREKGPLGKRDPYVKLKMSGSKLPSKKTAVKHSNLNPEWNQEFKFVIRDPETQELDINFGKDEKLGMCKISLKKLTPGTEVITDNLIKTMEPNGIQNEKSAGEITLELTYKPFKEGNVQKEDPGGLLYVVVHEAKELEGKCNTNPYVKLTFKGVEKKTKVVKENRNPRWKEEFEFECEETPANDKLHVEVLGTKKALIRNKESLGHIDISLADVIINKRIIEIYDLINSKRGQIQIEFQWKSS
;
A
#
# COMPACT_ATOMS: atom_id res chain seq x y z
N MET A 1 0.58 -37.77 -68.82
CA MET A 1 -0.26 -36.62 -68.38
C MET A 1 -0.10 -36.27 -66.90
N GLY A 2 0.03 -37.21 -65.96
CA GLY A 2 0.13 -36.89 -64.51
C GLY A 2 1.35 -36.09 -64.05
N ILE A 3 2.53 -36.27 -64.66
CA ILE A 3 3.76 -35.55 -64.27
C ILE A 3 3.76 -34.09 -64.75
N VAL A 4 3.07 -33.80 -65.85
CA VAL A 4 2.97 -32.45 -66.41
C VAL A 4 2.03 -31.58 -65.57
N ASN A 5 0.91 -32.12 -65.10
CA ASN A 5 0.03 -31.39 -64.17
C ASN A 5 0.72 -31.13 -62.82
N MET A 6 1.48 -32.09 -62.29
CA MET A 6 2.21 -31.89 -61.03
C MET A 6 3.30 -30.79 -61.14
N LEU A 7 3.97 -30.66 -62.29
CA LEU A 7 4.93 -29.57 -62.55
C LEU A 7 4.25 -28.21 -62.78
N ILE A 8 3.06 -28.19 -63.37
CA ILE A 8 2.27 -26.96 -63.56
C ILE A 8 1.67 -26.49 -62.21
N ASP A 9 1.22 -27.41 -61.37
CA ASP A 9 0.69 -27.09 -60.04
C ASP A 9 1.80 -26.63 -59.07
N PHE A 10 3.00 -27.23 -59.15
CA PHE A 10 4.15 -26.81 -58.34
C PHE A 10 4.72 -25.45 -58.79
N SER A 11 4.76 -25.19 -60.11
CA SER A 11 5.17 -23.87 -60.62
C SER A 11 4.12 -22.79 -60.34
N GLY A 12 2.82 -23.11 -60.39
CA GLY A 12 1.73 -22.23 -59.97
C GLY A 12 1.77 -21.89 -58.48
N PHE A 13 2.10 -22.84 -57.61
CA PHE A 13 2.26 -22.61 -56.17
C PHE A 13 3.50 -21.76 -55.85
N CYS A 14 4.63 -22.01 -56.50
CA CYS A 14 5.84 -21.21 -56.31
C CYS A 14 5.71 -19.78 -56.84
N PHE A 15 5.04 -19.57 -57.98
CA PHE A 15 4.75 -18.22 -58.51
C PHE A 15 3.67 -17.51 -57.68
N GLY A 16 2.64 -18.22 -57.22
CA GLY A 16 1.58 -17.65 -56.36
C GLY A 16 2.09 -17.23 -54.98
N PHE A 17 2.98 -18.01 -54.37
CA PHE A 17 3.55 -17.71 -53.06
C PHE A 17 4.56 -16.55 -53.12
N SER A 18 5.41 -16.53 -54.15
CA SER A 18 6.38 -15.44 -54.34
C SER A 18 5.68 -14.14 -54.76
N ALA A 19 4.68 -14.19 -55.65
CA ALA A 19 3.84 -13.03 -55.97
C ALA A 19 3.02 -12.56 -54.76
N GLY A 20 2.48 -13.47 -53.93
CA GLY A 20 1.76 -13.13 -52.71
C GLY A 20 2.63 -12.43 -51.67
N ILE A 21 3.90 -12.86 -51.51
CA ILE A 21 4.87 -12.18 -50.63
C ILE A 21 5.26 -10.81 -51.19
N VAL A 22 5.46 -10.69 -52.51
CA VAL A 22 5.82 -9.40 -53.13
C VAL A 22 4.64 -8.42 -53.09
N ILE A 23 3.42 -8.88 -53.35
CA ILE A 23 2.20 -8.08 -53.22
C ILE A 23 1.95 -7.72 -51.75
N GLY A 24 2.16 -8.66 -50.82
CA GLY A 24 2.08 -8.39 -49.38
C GLY A 24 3.13 -7.38 -48.90
N TYR A 25 4.34 -7.44 -49.44
CA TYR A 25 5.43 -6.48 -49.16
C TYR A 25 5.12 -5.10 -49.75
N PHE A 26 4.60 -5.04 -50.98
CA PHE A 26 4.18 -3.77 -51.60
C PHE A 26 2.95 -3.18 -50.93
N LEU A 27 1.96 -3.99 -50.52
CA LEU A 27 0.84 -3.54 -49.69
C LEU A 27 1.34 -3.04 -48.34
N PHE A 28 2.27 -3.74 -47.68
CA PHE A 28 2.85 -3.30 -46.42
C PHE A 28 3.59 -1.96 -46.55
N ILE A 29 4.33 -1.72 -47.65
CA ILE A 29 4.99 -0.44 -47.92
C ILE A 29 3.99 0.65 -48.32
N TYR A 30 2.98 0.32 -49.13
CA TYR A 30 1.97 1.27 -49.59
C TYR A 30 1.00 1.69 -48.47
N PHE A 31 0.78 0.81 -47.49
CA PHE A 31 -0.03 1.06 -46.30
C PHE A 31 0.79 1.43 -45.06
N GLN A 32 2.12 1.61 -45.15
CA GLN A 32 2.84 2.29 -44.08
C GLN A 32 2.34 3.74 -44.02
N PRO A 33 1.77 4.21 -42.89
CA PRO A 33 1.42 5.61 -42.76
C PRO A 33 2.72 6.41 -42.71
N THR A 34 3.05 7.09 -43.81
CA THR A 34 4.22 7.97 -43.93
C THR A 34 4.03 9.32 -43.25
N GLU A 35 2.91 9.53 -42.57
CA GLU A 35 2.71 10.63 -41.64
C GLU A 35 2.05 10.08 -40.38
N VAL A 36 2.82 9.99 -39.28
CA VAL A 36 2.21 10.21 -37.97
C VAL A 36 1.82 11.69 -38.01
N LYS A 37 0.57 11.99 -38.38
CA LYS A 37 0.04 13.34 -38.21
C LYS A 37 0.26 13.70 -36.74
N ASP A 38 0.88 14.84 -36.48
CA ASP A 38 0.93 15.39 -35.12
C ASP A 38 -0.47 15.26 -34.52
N VAL A 39 -0.56 14.60 -33.36
CA VAL A 39 -1.83 14.47 -32.66
C VAL A 39 -2.33 15.88 -32.40
N LYS A 40 -3.30 16.32 -33.18
CA LYS A 40 -3.98 17.59 -32.94
C LYS A 40 -4.76 17.36 -31.64
N VAL A 41 -4.23 17.87 -30.55
CA VAL A 41 -4.93 17.86 -29.26
C VAL A 41 -6.09 18.83 -29.40
N CYS A 42 -7.26 18.29 -29.75
CA CYS A 42 -8.51 19.04 -29.81
C CYS A 42 -9.16 19.03 -28.42
N PRO A 43 -9.59 20.18 -27.88
CA PRO A 43 -10.45 20.23 -26.71
C PRO A 43 -11.70 19.36 -26.90
N LEU A 44 -12.21 18.74 -25.82
CA LEU A 44 -13.44 17.92 -25.87
C LEU A 44 -14.65 18.66 -26.47
N VAL A 45 -14.66 19.99 -26.41
CA VAL A 45 -15.70 20.86 -26.98
C VAL A 45 -15.72 20.83 -28.51
N GLU A 46 -14.62 20.45 -29.16
CA GLU A 46 -14.50 20.41 -30.62
C GLU A 46 -14.92 19.06 -31.23
N TYR A 47 -15.24 18.06 -30.40
CA TYR A 47 -15.71 16.75 -30.85
C TYR A 47 -17.23 16.77 -31.08
N ASP A 48 -17.68 16.17 -32.18
CA ASP A 48 -19.11 15.94 -32.42
C ASP A 48 -19.66 14.85 -31.49
N SER A 49 -20.98 14.79 -31.31
CA SER A 49 -21.65 13.88 -30.37
C SER A 49 -21.37 12.40 -30.63
N ASN A 50 -21.22 11.98 -31.89
CA ASN A 50 -20.98 10.57 -32.24
C ASN A 50 -19.52 10.19 -31.99
N SER A 51 -18.61 11.11 -32.29
CA SER A 51 -17.19 10.98 -31.96
C SER A 51 -16.99 10.92 -30.44
N LEU A 52 -17.70 11.76 -29.68
CA LEU A 52 -17.66 11.76 -28.21
C LEU A 52 -18.09 10.43 -27.59
N ASP A 53 -19.15 9.82 -28.12
CA ASP A 53 -19.63 8.49 -27.70
C ASP A 53 -18.57 7.40 -27.97
N GLY A 54 -17.87 7.50 -29.10
CA GLY A 54 -16.79 6.58 -29.47
C GLY A 54 -15.60 6.62 -28.50
N ILE A 55 -15.19 7.80 -28.03
CA ILE A 55 -14.09 7.98 -27.05
C ILE A 55 -14.58 7.95 -25.60
N LEU A 56 -15.89 7.89 -25.35
CA LEU A 56 -16.46 7.98 -24.02
C LEU A 56 -15.85 6.93 -23.10
N HIS A 57 -15.63 5.71 -23.57
CA HIS A 57 -15.01 4.65 -22.77
C HIS A 57 -13.53 4.89 -22.41
N GLU A 58 -12.80 5.65 -23.24
CA GLU A 58 -11.37 5.99 -23.05
C GLU A 58 -11.17 7.18 -22.09
N ILE A 59 -12.19 8.03 -21.92
CA ILE A 59 -12.12 9.17 -21.00
C ILE A 59 -11.88 8.69 -19.55
N PRO A 60 -10.92 9.28 -18.81
CA PRO A 60 -10.65 8.93 -17.42
C PRO A 60 -11.85 9.10 -16.49
N LEU A 61 -11.95 8.27 -15.43
CA LEU A 61 -13.09 8.29 -14.50
C LEU A 61 -13.25 9.65 -13.79
N TRP A 62 -12.17 10.33 -13.47
CA TRP A 62 -12.19 11.67 -12.84
C TRP A 62 -12.73 12.77 -13.76
N VAL A 63 -12.76 12.55 -15.08
CA VAL A 63 -13.43 13.46 -16.03
C VAL A 63 -14.92 13.14 -16.12
N LYS A 64 -15.27 11.85 -16.05
CA LYS A 64 -16.67 11.36 -16.13
C LYS A 64 -17.46 11.61 -14.86
N ASN A 65 -16.81 11.52 -13.71
CA ASN A 65 -17.44 11.52 -12.41
C ASN A 65 -16.78 12.57 -11.51
N PRO A 66 -17.51 13.61 -11.08
CA PRO A 66 -16.98 14.67 -10.22
C PRO A 66 -16.56 14.16 -8.84
N ASP A 67 -16.99 12.97 -8.42
CA ASP A 67 -16.59 12.37 -7.15
C ASP A 67 -15.24 11.63 -7.19
N CYS A 68 -14.59 11.57 -8.35
CA CYS A 68 -13.37 10.83 -8.55
C CYS A 68 -12.19 11.79 -8.78
N ASP A 69 -11.18 11.70 -7.92
CA ASP A 69 -10.01 12.57 -7.92
C ASP A 69 -8.82 11.93 -8.64
N ARG A 70 -7.94 12.75 -9.23
CA ARG A 70 -6.69 12.27 -9.86
C ARG A 70 -5.68 11.77 -8.81
N ILE A 71 -4.86 10.80 -9.20
CA ILE A 71 -3.84 10.19 -8.31
C ILE A 71 -2.45 10.13 -8.97
N ASP A 72 -2.08 11.17 -9.70
CA ASP A 72 -0.86 11.17 -10.54
C ASP A 72 0.42 10.90 -9.71
N TRP A 73 0.51 11.46 -8.50
CA TRP A 73 1.67 11.27 -7.61
C TRP A 73 1.85 9.82 -7.16
N VAL A 74 0.76 9.06 -6.96
CA VAL A 74 0.83 7.64 -6.55
C VAL A 74 1.33 6.81 -7.71
N SER A 75 0.92 7.11 -8.93
CA SER A 75 1.43 6.45 -10.13
C SER A 75 2.95 6.66 -10.26
N ARG A 76 3.45 7.90 -10.10
CA ARG A 76 4.90 8.18 -10.08
C ARG A 76 5.62 7.48 -8.94
N PHE A 77 5.05 7.52 -7.74
CA PHE A 77 5.58 6.79 -6.57
C PHE A 77 5.70 5.29 -6.85
N LEU A 78 4.67 4.68 -7.45
CA LEU A 78 4.66 3.27 -7.81
C LEU A 78 5.71 2.94 -8.88
N GLU A 79 5.84 3.75 -9.91
CA GLU A 79 6.90 3.59 -10.93
C GLU A 79 8.28 3.53 -10.31
N MET A 80 8.55 4.43 -9.36
CA MET A 80 9.82 4.49 -8.64
C MET A 80 10.04 3.31 -7.69
N MET A 81 8.98 2.83 -7.05
CA MET A 81 9.03 1.69 -6.12
C MET A 81 8.92 0.32 -6.81
N TRP A 82 8.52 0.28 -8.08
CA TRP A 82 8.22 -0.95 -8.82
C TRP A 82 9.35 -1.98 -8.84
N PRO A 83 10.64 -1.61 -8.99
CA PRO A 83 11.74 -2.58 -8.99
C PRO A 83 11.88 -3.38 -7.68
N TYR A 84 11.33 -2.84 -6.58
CA TYR A 84 11.29 -3.44 -5.26
C TYR A 84 9.96 -4.14 -5.00
N LEU A 85 8.85 -3.47 -5.32
CA LEU A 85 7.49 -4.01 -5.18
C LEU A 85 7.29 -5.26 -6.01
N ASN A 86 7.67 -5.28 -7.29
CA ASN A 86 7.57 -6.44 -8.16
C ASN A 86 8.21 -7.68 -7.51
N LYS A 87 9.43 -7.56 -6.98
CA LYS A 87 10.13 -8.68 -6.31
C LYS A 87 9.43 -9.13 -5.03
N ALA A 88 8.97 -8.18 -4.22
CA ALA A 88 8.25 -8.49 -2.99
C ALA A 88 6.93 -9.21 -3.30
N ILE A 89 6.17 -8.74 -4.29
CA ILE A 89 4.91 -9.35 -4.74
C ILE A 89 5.16 -10.74 -5.32
N CYS A 90 6.17 -10.91 -6.19
CA CYS A 90 6.55 -12.22 -6.71
C CYS A 90 6.87 -13.23 -5.60
N LYS A 91 7.63 -12.80 -4.59
CA LYS A 91 7.97 -13.66 -3.44
C LYS A 91 6.72 -14.06 -2.67
N THR A 92 5.84 -13.12 -2.35
CA THR A 92 4.57 -13.40 -1.69
C THR A 92 3.69 -14.34 -2.54
N ALA A 93 3.66 -14.15 -3.86
CA ALA A 93 2.92 -15.01 -4.76
C ALA A 93 3.46 -16.46 -4.76
N GLN A 94 4.78 -16.64 -4.71
CA GLN A 94 5.40 -17.97 -4.55
C GLN A 94 5.03 -18.61 -3.22
N ASP A 95 5.12 -17.85 -2.12
CA ASP A 95 4.81 -18.33 -0.78
C ASP A 95 3.34 -18.79 -0.66
N ILE A 96 2.41 -18.12 -1.38
CA ILE A 96 1.00 -18.50 -1.46
C ILE A 96 0.76 -19.67 -2.42
N ALA A 97 1.44 -19.70 -3.57
CA ALA A 97 1.24 -20.73 -4.58
C ALA A 97 1.81 -22.09 -4.17
N ASN A 98 2.94 -22.12 -3.47
CA ASN A 98 3.65 -23.36 -3.14
C ASN A 98 2.79 -24.38 -2.35
N PRO A 99 2.04 -23.99 -1.30
CA PRO A 99 1.12 -24.90 -0.61
C PRO A 99 -0.01 -25.43 -1.50
N ILE A 100 -0.60 -24.56 -2.34
CA ILE A 100 -1.70 -24.92 -3.26
C ILE A 100 -1.21 -25.92 -4.31
N ILE A 101 0.00 -25.71 -4.83
CA ILE A 101 0.67 -26.62 -5.76
C ILE A 101 0.94 -27.96 -5.07
N ALA A 102 1.43 -27.94 -3.83
CA ALA A 102 1.74 -29.16 -3.09
C ALA A 102 0.49 -30.02 -2.83
N GLU A 103 -0.64 -29.42 -2.48
CA GLU A 103 -1.92 -30.12 -2.27
C GLU A 103 -2.43 -30.78 -3.56
N ASN A 104 -2.29 -30.09 -4.70
CA ASN A 104 -2.80 -30.57 -5.98
C ASN A 104 -1.84 -31.52 -6.72
N LYS A 105 -0.58 -31.66 -6.27
CA LYS A 105 0.39 -32.57 -6.89
C LYS A 105 -0.10 -34.01 -6.95
N GLU A 106 -0.62 -34.52 -5.83
CA GLU A 106 -1.09 -35.91 -5.71
C GLU A 106 -2.33 -36.15 -6.57
N LYS A 107 -3.25 -35.18 -6.60
CA LYS A 107 -4.51 -35.25 -7.35
C LYS A 107 -4.29 -35.40 -8.86
N TYR A 108 -3.26 -34.76 -9.40
CA TYR A 108 -3.02 -34.70 -10.86
C TYR A 108 -1.78 -35.48 -11.32
N LYS A 109 -1.13 -36.25 -10.43
CA LYS A 109 0.12 -36.99 -10.69
C LYS A 109 1.22 -36.10 -11.29
N ILE A 110 1.39 -34.92 -10.72
CA ILE A 110 2.42 -33.96 -11.12
C ILE A 110 3.69 -34.24 -10.29
N ASP A 111 4.80 -34.52 -10.97
CA ASP A 111 6.08 -34.85 -10.33
C ASP A 111 6.72 -33.61 -9.69
N SER A 112 6.81 -32.50 -10.43
CA SER A 112 7.25 -31.19 -9.91
C SER A 112 6.66 -30.01 -10.68
N ILE A 113 6.50 -28.88 -9.98
CA ILE A 113 6.23 -27.58 -10.56
C ILE A 113 7.31 -26.65 -10.02
N GLU A 114 8.10 -26.05 -10.91
CA GLU A 114 9.24 -25.19 -10.56
C GLU A 114 9.08 -23.85 -11.28
N PHE A 115 9.18 -22.74 -10.53
CA PHE A 115 9.25 -21.41 -11.11
C PHE A 115 10.69 -21.16 -11.60
N GLU A 116 10.91 -21.15 -12.91
CA GLU A 116 12.22 -20.84 -13.50
C GLU A 116 12.47 -19.32 -13.48
N THR A 117 11.46 -18.55 -13.86
CA THR A 117 11.47 -17.09 -13.73
C THR A 117 10.11 -16.61 -13.23
N LEU A 118 10.12 -15.59 -12.37
CA LEU A 118 8.89 -14.96 -11.88
C LEU A 118 9.12 -13.46 -11.72
N THR A 119 8.68 -12.70 -12.72
CA THR A 119 8.64 -11.23 -12.67
C THR A 119 7.33 -10.73 -13.26
N LEU A 120 6.78 -9.67 -12.67
CA LEU A 120 5.57 -9.01 -13.15
C LEU A 120 5.83 -8.00 -14.28
N GLY A 121 7.04 -7.99 -14.85
CA GLY A 121 7.45 -7.00 -15.87
C GLY A 121 7.95 -5.68 -15.28
N SER A 122 8.28 -4.73 -16.17
CA SER A 122 8.82 -3.41 -15.81
C SER A 122 7.75 -2.34 -15.60
N LEU A 123 6.51 -2.60 -16.01
CA LEU A 123 5.41 -1.63 -15.94
C LEU A 123 4.58 -1.85 -14.67
N PRO A 124 4.47 -0.87 -13.77
CA PRO A 124 3.62 -0.95 -12.60
C PRO A 124 2.13 -0.84 -12.95
N PRO A 125 1.24 -1.19 -12.01
CA PRO A 125 -0.17 -0.84 -12.11
C PRO A 125 -0.38 0.67 -12.13
N THR A 126 -1.43 1.10 -12.85
CA THR A 126 -1.88 2.49 -12.87
C THR A 126 -3.19 2.64 -12.12
N PHE A 127 -3.35 3.75 -11.41
CA PHE A 127 -4.62 4.10 -10.79
C PHE A 127 -5.32 5.18 -11.62
N GLN A 128 -6.56 4.92 -12.02
CA GLN A 128 -7.35 5.81 -12.88
C GLN A 128 -8.09 6.91 -12.11
N GLY A 129 -8.17 6.79 -10.78
CA GLY A 129 -8.81 7.76 -9.90
C GLY A 129 -9.12 7.18 -8.53
N MET A 130 -9.36 8.06 -7.55
CA MET A 130 -9.72 7.73 -6.17
C MET A 130 -11.07 8.35 -5.85
N LYS A 131 -12.01 7.56 -5.32
CA LYS A 131 -13.21 8.07 -4.67
C LYS A 131 -13.06 7.96 -3.15
N ALA A 132 -13.30 9.04 -2.41
CA ALA A 132 -13.24 9.04 -0.94
C ALA A 132 -14.50 9.65 -0.32
N TYR A 133 -15.11 8.95 0.64
CA TYR A 133 -16.35 9.39 1.30
C TYR A 133 -16.52 8.75 2.69
N VAL A 134 -17.35 9.34 3.54
CA VAL A 134 -17.72 8.81 4.86
C VAL A 134 -19.14 8.24 4.80
N THR A 135 -19.37 7.08 5.43
CA THR A 135 -20.70 6.46 5.52
C THR A 135 -21.51 6.98 6.71
N GLU A 136 -22.82 6.69 6.73
CA GLU A 136 -23.69 6.96 7.89
C GLU A 136 -23.18 6.33 9.20
N GLU A 137 -22.45 5.21 9.09
CA GLU A 137 -21.84 4.49 10.22
C GLU A 137 -20.49 5.08 10.68
N GLN A 138 -20.12 6.28 10.18
CA GLN A 138 -18.81 6.91 10.43
C GLN A 138 -17.63 6.05 9.97
N GLU A 139 -17.76 5.36 8.85
CA GLU A 139 -16.67 4.63 8.21
C GLU A 139 -16.11 5.47 7.06
N LEU A 140 -14.80 5.68 7.03
CA LEU A 140 -14.17 6.33 5.88
C LEU A 140 -13.85 5.29 4.82
N ILE A 141 -14.37 5.48 3.61
CA ILE A 141 -14.19 4.59 2.48
C ILE A 141 -13.35 5.30 1.41
N MET A 142 -12.37 4.57 0.87
CA MET A 142 -11.55 4.96 -0.28
C MET A 142 -11.62 3.86 -1.35
N GLU A 143 -11.92 4.22 -2.58
CA GLU A 143 -12.10 3.29 -3.70
C GLU A 143 -11.19 3.69 -4.87
N PRO A 144 -9.92 3.21 -4.88
CA PRO A 144 -9.06 3.40 -6.04
C PRO A 144 -9.46 2.47 -7.19
N SER A 145 -9.46 3.01 -8.41
CA SER A 145 -9.66 2.22 -9.63
C SER A 145 -8.32 1.79 -10.22
N LEU A 146 -8.04 0.49 -10.20
CA LEU A 146 -6.80 -0.13 -10.68
C LEU A 146 -6.96 -0.62 -12.12
N LYS A 147 -6.06 -0.20 -13.00
CA LYS A 147 -5.85 -0.79 -14.33
C LYS A 147 -4.39 -1.13 -14.52
N TRP A 148 -4.10 -2.37 -14.90
CA TRP A 148 -2.73 -2.83 -15.06
C TRP A 148 -2.62 -3.73 -16.27
N ALA A 149 -1.81 -3.31 -17.24
CA ALA A 149 -1.37 -4.14 -18.35
C ALA A 149 0.14 -4.37 -18.20
N ALA A 150 0.53 -5.63 -18.08
CA ALA A 150 1.89 -6.03 -17.80
C ALA A 150 2.37 -7.06 -18.81
N ASN A 151 3.68 -7.02 -19.07
CA ASN A 151 4.38 -8.07 -19.79
C ASN A 151 5.19 -8.87 -18.78
N PRO A 152 4.56 -9.78 -18.02
CA PRO A 152 5.28 -10.56 -17.05
C PRO A 152 6.23 -11.53 -17.75
N ASN A 153 7.32 -11.87 -17.08
CA ASN A 153 8.12 -13.03 -17.43
C ASN A 153 7.93 -14.04 -16.30
N VAL A 154 6.85 -14.80 -16.40
CA VAL A 154 6.58 -15.95 -15.53
C VAL A 154 6.79 -17.20 -16.35
N THR A 155 7.82 -17.96 -16.02
CA THR A 155 8.12 -19.26 -16.64
C THR A 155 7.99 -20.33 -15.56
N VAL A 156 7.09 -21.28 -15.81
CA VAL A 156 6.81 -22.42 -14.93
C VAL A 156 7.16 -23.68 -15.68
N VAL A 157 8.02 -24.50 -15.09
CA VAL A 157 8.35 -25.83 -15.59
C VAL A 157 7.51 -26.84 -14.82
N VAL A 158 6.70 -27.60 -15.55
CA VAL A 158 5.87 -28.68 -15.02
C VAL A 158 6.47 -30.00 -15.48
N LYS A 159 6.80 -30.88 -14.53
CA LYS A 159 7.22 -32.26 -14.78
C LYS A 159 6.06 -33.16 -14.40
N ALA A 160 5.56 -33.94 -15.35
CA ALA A 160 4.49 -34.92 -15.10
C ALA A 160 4.61 -36.06 -16.11
N TYR A 161 4.35 -37.30 -15.66
CA TYR A 161 4.39 -38.50 -16.51
C TYR A 161 5.71 -38.68 -17.29
N GLY A 162 6.83 -38.20 -16.74
CA GLY A 162 8.13 -38.24 -17.42
C GLY A 162 8.32 -37.21 -18.54
N LEU A 163 7.36 -36.30 -18.74
CA LEU A 163 7.44 -35.18 -19.69
C LEU A 163 7.72 -33.86 -18.96
N ASN A 164 8.51 -32.99 -19.59
CA ASN A 164 8.78 -31.64 -19.12
C ASN A 164 8.05 -30.64 -20.02
N ALA A 165 7.06 -29.93 -19.46
CA ALA A 165 6.37 -28.84 -20.14
C ALA A 165 6.81 -27.50 -19.56
N THR A 166 7.19 -26.55 -20.42
CA THR A 166 7.49 -25.17 -20.00
C THR A 166 6.31 -24.28 -20.39
N ILE A 167 5.71 -23.63 -19.40
CA ILE A 167 4.57 -22.73 -19.55
C ILE A 167 5.05 -21.32 -19.25
N GLN A 168 4.81 -20.40 -20.17
CA GLN A 168 5.09 -18.99 -20.00
C GLN A 168 3.79 -18.20 -19.96
N VAL A 169 3.61 -17.35 -18.95
CA VAL A 169 2.50 -16.39 -18.89
C VAL A 169 2.89 -15.14 -19.66
N VAL A 170 2.00 -14.65 -20.52
CA VAL A 170 2.17 -13.44 -21.33
C VAL A 170 0.93 -12.55 -21.25
N ASP A 171 1.06 -11.29 -21.66
CA ASP A 171 -0.08 -10.37 -21.86
C ASP A 171 -1.04 -10.28 -20.65
N LEU A 172 -0.50 -10.07 -19.44
CA LEU A 172 -1.31 -9.99 -18.22
C LEU A 172 -2.05 -8.65 -18.17
N GLN A 173 -3.37 -8.71 -18.06
CA GLN A 173 -4.24 -7.57 -17.82
C GLN A 173 -5.04 -7.77 -16.54
N VAL A 174 -5.06 -6.76 -15.68
CA VAL A 174 -5.77 -6.76 -14.41
C VAL A 174 -6.54 -5.46 -14.28
N PHE A 175 -7.85 -5.58 -14.08
CA PHE A 175 -8.74 -4.47 -13.74
C PHE A 175 -9.39 -4.80 -12.39
N ALA A 176 -9.25 -3.90 -11.44
CA ALA A 176 -9.80 -4.11 -10.10
C ALA A 176 -10.23 -2.79 -9.46
N SER A 177 -11.26 -2.87 -8.62
CA SER A 177 -11.74 -1.73 -7.83
C SER A 177 -11.73 -2.12 -6.35
N PRO A 178 -10.56 -2.13 -5.70
CA PRO A 178 -10.49 -2.38 -4.27
C PRO A 178 -11.15 -1.25 -3.49
N ARG A 179 -11.88 -1.60 -2.45
CA ARG A 179 -12.44 -0.72 -1.43
C ARG A 179 -11.60 -0.83 -0.17
N ILE A 180 -11.09 0.29 0.29
CA ILE A 180 -10.32 0.44 1.52
C ILE A 180 -11.23 1.15 2.54
N THR A 181 -11.52 0.50 3.66
CA THR A 181 -12.39 1.02 4.71
C THR A 181 -11.61 1.24 6.00
N LEU A 182 -11.65 2.45 6.55
CA LEU A 182 -11.08 2.79 7.85
C LEU A 182 -12.19 2.82 8.89
N LYS A 183 -12.14 1.89 9.85
CA LYS A 183 -13.17 1.80 10.90
C LYS A 183 -12.75 1.09 12.19
N PRO A 184 -13.41 1.41 13.32
CA PRO A 184 -14.12 2.66 13.57
C PRO A 184 -13.19 3.87 13.54
N LEU A 185 -13.73 5.04 13.21
CA LEU A 185 -13.03 6.33 13.35
C LEU A 185 -13.00 6.75 14.83
N VAL A 186 -11.85 7.23 15.30
CA VAL A 186 -11.63 7.59 16.71
C VAL A 186 -10.77 8.85 16.82
N ALA A 187 -10.94 9.63 17.89
CA ALA A 187 -10.17 10.86 18.10
C ALA A 187 -8.78 10.61 18.74
N THR A 188 -8.02 9.65 18.23
CA THR A 188 -6.68 9.29 18.73
C THR A 188 -5.85 8.77 17.56
N ILE A 189 -4.62 9.28 17.36
CA ILE A 189 -3.75 8.90 16.23
C ILE A 189 -3.65 7.37 16.14
N PRO A 190 -3.88 6.75 14.95
CA PRO A 190 -3.98 7.35 13.61
C PRO A 190 -5.38 7.84 13.19
N CYS A 191 -6.31 7.95 14.13
CA CYS A 191 -7.72 8.34 13.99
C CYS A 191 -8.68 7.28 13.43
N PHE A 192 -8.21 6.05 13.35
CA PHE A 192 -9.01 4.86 13.02
C PHE A 192 -8.41 3.65 13.73
N ALA A 193 -9.23 2.63 13.99
CA ALA A 193 -8.75 1.41 14.66
C ALA A 193 -8.28 0.31 13.71
N LYS A 194 -8.91 0.18 12.53
CA LYS A 194 -8.58 -0.87 11.55
C LYS A 194 -8.68 -0.36 10.12
N ILE A 195 -7.85 -0.94 9.26
CA ILE A 195 -7.93 -0.82 7.81
C ILE A 195 -8.44 -2.16 7.27
N LEU A 196 -9.50 -2.12 6.49
CA LEU A 196 -10.04 -3.29 5.79
C LEU A 196 -9.90 -3.04 4.29
N VAL A 197 -9.48 -4.07 3.56
CA VAL A 197 -9.40 -4.04 2.10
C VAL A 197 -10.27 -5.15 1.55
N SER A 198 -11.22 -4.79 0.68
CA SER A 198 -12.13 -5.71 0.01
C SER A 198 -12.18 -5.40 -1.48
N LEU A 199 -12.55 -6.37 -2.31
CA LEU A 199 -12.84 -6.14 -3.73
C LEU A 199 -14.36 -6.04 -3.89
N MET A 200 -14.85 -4.91 -4.42
CA MET A 200 -16.29 -4.69 -4.64
C MET A 200 -16.80 -5.56 -5.79
N GLU A 201 -15.98 -5.64 -6.84
CA GLU A 201 -16.24 -6.44 -8.01
C GLU A 201 -15.17 -7.51 -8.18
N LYS A 202 -15.53 -8.60 -8.86
CA LYS A 202 -14.56 -9.61 -9.24
C LYS A 202 -13.52 -8.95 -10.14
N PRO A 203 -12.22 -9.00 -9.81
CA PRO A 203 -11.21 -8.40 -10.66
C PRO A 203 -11.23 -9.10 -12.02
N HIS A 204 -11.23 -8.32 -13.08
CA HIS A 204 -11.06 -8.86 -14.42
C HIS A 204 -9.57 -9.13 -14.62
N VAL A 205 -9.21 -10.41 -14.69
CA VAL A 205 -7.84 -10.86 -14.93
C VAL A 205 -7.81 -11.64 -16.22
N ASP A 206 -7.08 -11.14 -17.20
CA ASP A 206 -6.82 -11.84 -18.45
C ASP A 206 -5.31 -12.04 -18.63
N PHE A 207 -4.92 -13.16 -19.22
CA PHE A 207 -3.53 -13.48 -19.51
C PHE A 207 -3.46 -14.55 -20.61
N GLY A 208 -2.43 -14.44 -21.44
CA GLY A 208 -2.05 -15.46 -22.39
C GLY A 208 -1.14 -16.52 -21.77
N LEU A 209 -1.19 -17.74 -22.32
CA LEU A 209 -0.26 -18.82 -21.99
C LEU A 209 0.47 -19.25 -23.27
N LYS A 210 1.80 -19.27 -23.23
CA LYS A 210 2.65 -19.85 -24.26
C LYS A 210 3.29 -21.13 -23.73
N LEU A 211 3.10 -22.23 -24.45
CA LEU A 211 3.80 -23.48 -24.20
C LEU A 211 5.08 -23.53 -25.04
N LEU A 212 6.22 -23.82 -24.40
CA LEU A 212 7.53 -23.95 -25.05
C LEU A 212 8.02 -25.40 -24.89
N GLY A 213 8.11 -26.14 -25.99
CA GLY A 213 8.54 -27.56 -26.01
C GLY A 213 7.90 -28.35 -27.15
N ALA A 214 8.54 -29.44 -27.60
CA ALA A 214 8.23 -30.13 -28.85
C ALA A 214 7.05 -31.14 -28.81
N ASP A 215 6.42 -31.39 -27.66
CA ASP A 215 5.36 -32.40 -27.50
C ASP A 215 3.97 -31.82 -27.15
N VAL A 216 3.70 -30.59 -27.59
CA VAL A 216 2.42 -29.88 -27.32
C VAL A 216 1.21 -30.57 -27.97
N MET A 217 1.40 -31.36 -29.04
CA MET A 217 0.30 -32.09 -29.69
C MET A 217 -0.23 -33.29 -28.89
N ALA A 218 0.43 -33.68 -27.79
CA ALA A 218 0.02 -34.84 -26.99
C ALA A 218 -0.97 -34.51 -25.86
N ILE A 219 -1.19 -33.24 -25.47
CA ILE A 219 -2.02 -32.93 -24.30
C ILE A 219 -2.94 -31.69 -24.47
N PRO A 220 -3.91 -31.70 -25.41
CA PRO A 220 -4.94 -30.66 -25.51
C PRO A 220 -5.74 -30.46 -24.20
N ILE A 221 -5.93 -31.56 -23.46
CA ILE A 221 -6.67 -31.59 -22.19
C ILE A 221 -5.94 -30.77 -21.12
N LEU A 222 -4.61 -30.75 -21.10
CA LEU A 222 -3.85 -30.02 -20.08
C LEU A 222 -3.89 -28.50 -20.32
N TYR A 223 -3.87 -28.05 -21.57
CA TYR A 223 -3.98 -26.62 -21.88
C TYR A 223 -5.35 -26.05 -21.49
N SER A 224 -6.45 -26.72 -21.88
CA SER A 224 -7.81 -26.32 -21.50
C SER A 224 -8.05 -26.46 -19.99
N PHE A 225 -7.55 -27.54 -19.38
CA PHE A 225 -7.63 -27.77 -17.94
C PHE A 225 -6.87 -26.69 -17.14
N VAL A 226 -5.65 -26.35 -17.54
CA VAL A 226 -4.84 -25.31 -16.87
C VAL A 226 -5.51 -23.95 -17.04
N GLN A 227 -5.99 -23.61 -18.24
CA GLN A 227 -6.66 -22.33 -18.48
C GLN A 227 -7.97 -22.21 -17.70
N GLU A 228 -8.82 -23.25 -17.68
CA GLU A 228 -10.07 -23.24 -16.91
C GLU A 228 -9.85 -23.31 -15.40
N THR A 229 -8.94 -24.17 -14.92
CA THR A 229 -8.72 -24.36 -13.48
C THR A 229 -8.02 -23.16 -12.86
N ILE A 230 -7.04 -22.56 -13.55
CA ILE A 230 -6.41 -21.32 -13.08
C ILE A 230 -7.41 -20.16 -13.16
N LYS A 231 -8.18 -20.00 -14.26
CA LYS A 231 -9.21 -18.95 -14.31
C LYS A 231 -10.28 -19.13 -13.24
N LYS A 232 -10.71 -20.36 -12.94
CA LYS A 232 -11.69 -20.69 -11.87
C LYS A 232 -11.11 -20.50 -10.47
N GLN A 233 -9.86 -20.89 -10.20
CA GLN A 233 -9.22 -20.70 -8.89
C GLN A 233 -8.81 -19.24 -8.64
N VAL A 234 -8.26 -18.54 -9.63
CA VAL A 234 -7.98 -17.09 -9.52
C VAL A 234 -9.29 -16.32 -9.31
N ALA A 235 -10.37 -16.74 -9.97
CA ALA A 235 -11.72 -16.21 -9.73
C ALA A 235 -12.25 -16.52 -8.31
N SER A 236 -12.07 -17.73 -7.79
CA SER A 236 -12.58 -18.10 -6.46
C SER A 236 -11.75 -17.50 -5.32
N ILE A 237 -10.42 -17.38 -5.50
CA ILE A 237 -9.50 -16.72 -4.57
C ILE A 237 -9.78 -15.20 -4.54
N ALA A 238 -10.24 -14.62 -5.65
CA ALA A 238 -10.58 -13.20 -5.74
C ALA A 238 -11.99 -12.84 -5.26
N SER A 239 -12.88 -13.81 -4.99
CA SER A 239 -14.25 -13.53 -4.54
C SER A 239 -14.72 -14.49 -3.44
N LYS A 240 -14.47 -14.15 -2.17
CA LYS A 240 -15.38 -14.58 -1.10
C LYS A 240 -16.59 -13.64 -1.07
N ARG A 241 -17.43 -13.71 -2.11
CA ARG A 241 -18.70 -12.99 -2.12
C ARG A 241 -19.66 -13.66 -1.15
N PRO A 242 -20.50 -12.89 -0.43
CA PRO A 242 -21.54 -13.48 0.37
C PRO A 242 -22.58 -14.11 -0.58
N VAL A 243 -22.81 -15.41 -0.44
CA VAL A 243 -23.75 -16.20 -1.25
C VAL A 243 -25.07 -16.46 -0.51
N GLY A 244 -25.11 -16.12 0.78
CA GLY A 244 -26.33 -16.17 1.57
C GLY A 244 -26.12 -15.71 3.01
N ILE A 245 -27.19 -15.78 3.79
CA ILE A 245 -27.19 -15.47 5.23
C ILE A 245 -27.65 -16.70 6.00
N LEU A 246 -26.88 -17.08 7.01
CA LEU A 246 -27.28 -18.06 8.01
C LEU A 246 -27.86 -17.31 9.22
N LEU A 247 -29.13 -17.54 9.48
CA LEU A 247 -29.81 -17.11 10.69
C LEU A 247 -29.68 -18.23 11.72
N VAL A 248 -29.18 -17.91 12.92
CA VAL A 248 -28.99 -18.86 14.02
C VAL A 248 -29.63 -18.28 15.27
N LYS A 249 -30.65 -18.94 15.79
CA LYS A 249 -31.25 -18.63 17.07
C LYS A 249 -30.84 -19.67 18.09
N VAL A 250 -30.14 -19.21 19.13
CA VAL A 250 -29.74 -20.06 20.25
C VAL A 250 -30.90 -20.12 21.23
N LEU A 251 -31.63 -21.23 21.22
CA LEU A 251 -32.82 -21.40 22.05
C LEU A 251 -32.41 -21.68 23.50
N ARG A 252 -31.80 -22.86 23.73
CA ARG A 252 -31.47 -23.34 25.08
C ARG A 252 -30.38 -24.40 25.08
N ALA A 253 -29.80 -24.65 26.25
CA ALA A 253 -29.04 -25.86 26.53
C ALA A 253 -29.63 -26.60 27.73
N GLN A 254 -29.40 -27.91 27.78
CA GLN A 254 -29.96 -28.79 28.81
C GLN A 254 -28.88 -29.74 29.33
N ASN A 255 -29.00 -30.10 30.61
CA ASN A 255 -28.12 -31.08 31.28
C ASN A 255 -26.63 -30.74 31.16
N LEU A 256 -26.27 -29.45 31.19
CA LEU A 256 -24.87 -29.04 31.14
C LEU A 256 -24.10 -29.56 32.36
N GLN A 257 -22.86 -29.99 32.16
CA GLN A 257 -22.04 -30.53 33.24
C GLN A 257 -21.60 -29.44 34.24
N LYS A 258 -21.66 -29.74 35.55
CA LYS A 258 -21.11 -28.88 36.61
C LYS A 258 -19.59 -28.84 36.52
N LYS A 259 -19.02 -27.65 36.72
CA LYS A 259 -17.56 -27.43 36.67
C LYS A 259 -16.83 -27.96 37.90
N ASP A 260 -17.41 -27.81 39.11
CA ASP A 260 -16.76 -28.14 40.39
C ASP A 260 -17.79 -28.68 41.42
N LEU A 261 -17.35 -29.53 42.37
CA LEU A 261 -18.18 -30.13 43.43
C LEU A 261 -18.92 -29.10 44.33
N LEU A 262 -18.50 -27.83 44.31
CA LEU A 262 -19.01 -26.74 45.15
C LEU A 262 -19.43 -25.46 44.38
N GLY A 263 -19.38 -25.45 43.04
CA GLY A 263 -19.62 -24.24 42.22
C GLY A 263 -20.80 -24.36 41.23
N LYS A 264 -21.58 -23.30 41.08
CA LYS A 264 -22.61 -23.20 40.02
C LYS A 264 -21.95 -22.79 38.69
N SER A 265 -22.25 -23.46 37.58
CA SER A 265 -21.71 -23.10 36.25
C SER A 265 -22.50 -21.92 35.64
N ASP A 266 -21.79 -20.99 35.00
CA ASP A 266 -22.35 -19.80 34.34
C ASP A 266 -22.22 -19.92 32.81
N PRO A 267 -23.10 -20.67 32.11
CA PRO A 267 -22.94 -20.89 30.68
C PRO A 267 -23.28 -19.67 29.82
N TYR A 268 -22.58 -19.59 28.70
CA TYR A 268 -22.90 -18.80 27.51
C TYR A 268 -22.50 -19.62 26.28
N VAL A 269 -23.02 -19.29 25.10
CA VAL A 269 -22.69 -19.98 23.85
C VAL A 269 -21.85 -19.04 23.00
N LYS A 270 -20.69 -19.50 22.53
CA LYS A 270 -19.85 -18.83 21.53
C LYS A 270 -20.06 -19.53 20.19
N LEU A 271 -20.50 -18.76 19.20
CA LEU A 271 -20.70 -19.18 17.82
C LEU A 271 -19.58 -18.62 16.95
N THR A 272 -18.91 -19.47 16.17
CA THR A 272 -17.80 -19.09 15.30
C THR A 272 -17.98 -19.77 13.94
N MET A 273 -17.88 -19.00 12.85
CA MET A 273 -17.82 -19.58 11.50
C MET A 273 -16.39 -20.04 11.21
N SER A 274 -16.21 -21.12 10.45
CA SER A 274 -14.89 -21.69 10.10
C SER A 274 -13.97 -20.78 9.25
N ASP A 275 -14.38 -19.55 8.93
CA ASP A 275 -13.52 -18.54 8.29
C ASP A 275 -12.86 -17.64 9.35
N ASP A 276 -11.54 -17.80 9.55
CA ASP A 276 -10.70 -17.21 10.62
C ASP A 276 -10.72 -15.67 10.72
N LYS A 277 -11.40 -14.97 9.80
CA LYS A 277 -11.48 -13.51 9.74
C LYS A 277 -12.75 -12.90 10.34
N LEU A 278 -13.78 -13.71 10.69
CA LEU A 278 -15.04 -13.19 11.25
C LEU A 278 -15.05 -13.23 12.79
N PRO A 279 -15.52 -12.16 13.46
CA PRO A 279 -15.60 -12.13 14.92
C PRO A 279 -16.64 -13.15 15.41
N SER A 280 -16.26 -13.96 16.40
CA SER A 280 -17.19 -14.87 17.07
C SER A 280 -18.30 -14.10 17.80
N LYS A 281 -19.53 -14.58 17.72
CA LYS A 281 -20.68 -14.03 18.46
C LYS A 281 -20.92 -14.81 19.74
N LYS A 282 -21.43 -14.17 20.80
CA LYS A 282 -21.67 -14.81 22.09
C LYS A 282 -23.04 -14.45 22.65
N THR A 283 -23.69 -15.40 23.31
CA THR A 283 -24.92 -15.13 24.06
C THR A 283 -24.67 -14.45 25.41
N THR A 284 -25.72 -13.95 26.04
CA THR A 284 -25.67 -13.51 27.43
C THR A 284 -25.26 -14.64 28.38
N VAL A 285 -24.51 -14.30 29.44
CA VAL A 285 -24.09 -15.27 30.45
C VAL A 285 -25.24 -15.53 31.42
N LYS A 286 -25.69 -16.79 31.54
CA LYS A 286 -26.73 -17.18 32.50
C LYS A 286 -26.07 -17.73 33.76
N ARG A 287 -26.17 -17.00 34.88
CA ARG A 287 -25.48 -17.37 36.11
C ARG A 287 -26.12 -18.58 36.80
N GLY A 288 -25.31 -19.57 37.13
CA GLY A 288 -25.65 -20.72 37.95
C GLY A 288 -26.76 -21.62 37.38
N ASN A 289 -26.92 -21.66 36.06
CA ASN A 289 -28.00 -22.39 35.41
C ASN A 289 -27.42 -23.46 34.46
N LEU A 290 -27.74 -24.73 34.68
CA LEU A 290 -27.31 -25.85 33.82
C LEU A 290 -28.32 -26.19 32.70
N ASN A 291 -29.48 -25.54 32.74
CA ASN A 291 -30.51 -25.58 31.71
C ASN A 291 -30.85 -24.15 31.24
N PRO A 292 -29.85 -23.40 30.72
CA PRO A 292 -30.05 -22.02 30.32
C PRO A 292 -30.94 -21.90 29.08
N GLU A 293 -31.81 -20.89 29.09
CA GLU A 293 -32.56 -20.44 27.90
C GLU A 293 -32.08 -19.03 27.53
N TRP A 294 -31.69 -18.86 26.27
CA TRP A 294 -31.19 -17.60 25.72
C TRP A 294 -32.23 -16.94 24.83
N ASN A 295 -32.77 -17.68 23.85
CA ASN A 295 -33.64 -17.15 22.80
C ASN A 295 -33.03 -15.93 22.10
N GLU A 296 -31.74 -16.02 21.76
CA GLU A 296 -30.97 -14.94 21.15
C GLU A 296 -30.67 -15.25 19.68
N ASP A 297 -30.91 -14.27 18.82
CA ASP A 297 -30.73 -14.37 17.37
C ASP A 297 -29.36 -13.83 16.91
N PHE A 298 -28.73 -14.58 16.01
CA PHE A 298 -27.45 -14.25 15.42
C PHE A 298 -27.51 -14.43 13.90
N LYS A 299 -26.90 -13.49 13.18
CA LYS A 299 -26.78 -13.55 11.71
C LYS A 299 -25.33 -13.77 11.31
N PHE A 300 -25.07 -14.70 10.41
CA PHE A 300 -23.77 -14.96 9.82
C PHE A 300 -23.85 -14.84 8.31
N VAL A 301 -22.82 -14.24 7.73
CA VAL A 301 -22.66 -14.16 6.28
C VAL A 301 -22.02 -15.47 5.81
N VAL A 302 -22.64 -16.11 4.83
CA VAL A 302 -22.15 -17.36 4.22
C VAL A 302 -21.49 -17.00 2.90
N THR A 303 -20.25 -17.44 2.71
CA THR A 303 -19.47 -17.24 1.49
C THR A 303 -19.26 -18.53 0.72
N ASP A 304 -19.37 -19.68 1.39
CA ASP A 304 -19.29 -21.00 0.78
C ASP A 304 -20.09 -22.03 1.62
N PRO A 305 -21.35 -22.32 1.26
CA PRO A 305 -22.19 -23.24 2.03
C PRO A 305 -21.71 -24.70 1.99
N GLU A 306 -20.89 -25.08 0.99
CA GLU A 306 -20.42 -26.45 0.82
C GLU A 306 -19.34 -26.83 1.84
N THR A 307 -18.49 -25.86 2.20
CA THR A 307 -17.31 -26.09 3.06
C THR A 307 -17.39 -25.41 4.42
N GLN A 308 -18.25 -24.39 4.58
CA GLN A 308 -18.32 -23.65 5.84
C GLN A 308 -19.01 -24.46 6.95
N GLU A 309 -18.49 -24.27 8.16
CA GLU A 309 -18.97 -24.91 9.39
C GLU A 309 -19.30 -23.85 10.44
N LEU A 310 -20.37 -24.10 11.20
CA LEU A 310 -20.68 -23.35 12.41
C LEU A 310 -20.11 -24.11 13.62
N GLU A 311 -19.08 -23.56 14.24
CA GLU A 311 -18.52 -24.05 15.50
C GLU A 311 -19.26 -23.44 16.70
N ILE A 312 -19.68 -24.31 17.61
CA ILE A 312 -20.43 -23.98 18.81
C ILE A 312 -19.59 -24.37 20.02
N LYS A 313 -19.32 -23.43 20.91
CA LYS A 313 -18.63 -23.68 22.19
C LYS A 313 -19.45 -23.15 23.35
N VAL A 314 -19.76 -23.99 24.33
CA VAL A 314 -20.47 -23.58 25.54
C VAL A 314 -19.44 -23.26 26.63
N GLY A 315 -19.47 -22.03 27.18
CA GLY A 315 -18.62 -21.59 28.28
C GLY A 315 -17.23 -21.04 27.90
N LYS A 316 -16.39 -20.81 28.92
CA LYS A 316 -15.08 -20.12 28.82
C LYS A 316 -13.93 -21.01 28.36
N HIS A 317 -14.09 -22.33 28.46
CA HIS A 317 -13.08 -23.34 28.13
C HIS A 317 -13.80 -24.60 27.58
N ASP A 318 -13.06 -25.49 26.91
CA ASP A 318 -13.54 -26.75 26.30
C ASP A 318 -14.19 -27.77 27.29
N LYS A 319 -14.42 -27.34 28.54
CA LYS A 319 -14.91 -28.16 29.65
C LYS A 319 -16.44 -28.29 29.72
N MET A 320 -17.22 -27.42 29.06
CA MET A 320 -18.70 -27.58 29.01
C MET A 320 -19.22 -28.11 27.66
N GLY A 321 -18.32 -28.29 26.71
CA GLY A 321 -18.53 -29.02 25.48
C GLY A 321 -18.76 -28.15 24.24
N MET A 322 -18.56 -28.79 23.09
CA MET A 322 -18.55 -28.16 21.77
C MET A 322 -19.28 -29.02 20.74
N ASN A 323 -19.71 -28.40 19.64
CA ASN A 323 -20.22 -29.09 18.46
C ASN A 323 -19.89 -28.29 17.17
N LYS A 324 -19.93 -28.94 16.01
CA LYS A 324 -19.66 -28.38 14.69
C LYS A 324 -20.76 -28.82 13.74
N ILE A 325 -21.32 -27.88 12.99
CA ILE A 325 -22.42 -28.13 12.07
C ILE A 325 -21.98 -27.70 10.67
N LEU A 326 -22.06 -28.61 9.69
CA LEU A 326 -21.80 -28.28 8.29
C LEU A 326 -23.01 -27.56 7.68
N LEU A 327 -22.77 -26.45 6.98
CA LEU A 327 -23.86 -25.68 6.38
C LEU A 327 -24.59 -26.44 5.26
N LYS A 328 -23.91 -27.34 4.53
CA LYS A 328 -24.55 -28.20 3.51
C LYS A 328 -25.67 -29.10 4.05
N GLU A 329 -25.73 -29.32 5.36
CA GLU A 329 -26.78 -30.13 6.01
C GLU A 329 -28.07 -29.34 6.28
N LEU A 330 -28.07 -28.04 5.97
CA LEU A 330 -29.21 -27.15 6.11
C LEU A 330 -29.89 -26.95 4.74
N PRO A 331 -31.17 -27.34 4.57
CA PRO A 331 -31.91 -27.04 3.37
C PRO A 331 -32.08 -25.51 3.18
N PRO A 332 -31.96 -24.99 1.94
CA PRO A 332 -32.16 -23.57 1.67
C PRO A 332 -33.60 -23.09 1.97
N GLU A 333 -33.72 -21.90 2.55
CA GLU A 333 -34.95 -21.22 2.97
C GLU A 333 -35.83 -21.95 4.01
N GLU A 334 -35.44 -23.13 4.44
CA GLU A 334 -36.15 -23.91 5.45
C GLU A 334 -35.52 -23.68 6.84
N THR A 335 -36.39 -23.55 7.86
CA THR A 335 -35.96 -23.37 9.24
C THR A 335 -35.87 -24.71 9.94
N LYS A 336 -34.66 -25.09 10.37
CA LYS A 336 -34.37 -26.36 11.03
C LYS A 336 -34.12 -26.14 12.52
N VAL A 337 -34.95 -26.75 13.36
CA VAL A 337 -34.73 -26.78 14.81
C VAL A 337 -34.11 -28.13 15.19
N THR A 338 -32.86 -28.12 15.63
CA THR A 338 -32.11 -29.35 15.94
C THR A 338 -31.46 -29.27 17.32
N THR A 339 -31.45 -30.39 18.04
CA THR A 339 -30.74 -30.55 19.31
C THR A 339 -29.46 -31.34 19.09
N TYR A 340 -28.31 -30.77 19.47
CA TYR A 340 -26.98 -31.33 19.30
C TYR A 340 -26.39 -31.74 20.65
N ASN A 341 -25.77 -32.91 20.73
CA ASN A 341 -25.01 -33.35 21.90
C ASN A 341 -23.67 -32.61 21.96
N LEU A 342 -23.30 -32.11 23.14
CA LEU A 342 -22.02 -31.43 23.32
C LEU A 342 -20.90 -32.45 23.58
N LEU A 343 -19.82 -32.36 22.80
CA LEU A 343 -18.64 -33.23 22.87
C LEU A 343 -17.49 -32.54 23.62
N LYS A 344 -16.54 -33.32 24.16
CA LYS A 344 -15.32 -32.77 24.77
C LYS A 344 -14.36 -32.25 23.70
N THR A 345 -14.20 -33.03 22.64
CA THR A 345 -13.31 -32.77 21.50
C THR A 345 -14.00 -33.19 20.22
N MET A 346 -13.52 -32.71 19.07
CA MET A 346 -14.04 -33.11 17.75
C MET A 346 -13.40 -34.41 17.24
N ASP A 347 -12.55 -35.06 18.04
CA ASP A 347 -11.95 -36.35 17.68
C ASP A 347 -12.97 -37.47 17.90
N PRO A 348 -13.44 -38.16 16.84
CA PRO A 348 -14.43 -39.23 16.96
C PRO A 348 -13.90 -40.45 17.73
N TYR A 349 -12.59 -40.57 17.96
CA TYR A 349 -11.98 -41.67 18.71
C TYR A 349 -11.62 -41.30 20.15
N ASP A 350 -11.92 -40.08 20.62
CA ASP A 350 -11.66 -39.68 22.00
C ASP A 350 -12.67 -40.38 22.94
N ILE A 351 -12.16 -41.32 23.75
CA ILE A 351 -12.93 -42.09 24.75
C ILE A 351 -13.70 -41.16 25.70
N HIS A 352 -13.26 -39.91 25.89
CA HIS A 352 -13.95 -38.96 26.74
C HIS A 352 -15.22 -38.35 26.11
N ASN A 353 -15.50 -38.58 24.83
CA ASN A 353 -16.74 -38.18 24.17
C ASN A 353 -17.93 -39.08 24.53
N GLU A 354 -17.70 -40.26 25.15
CA GLU A 354 -18.78 -41.12 25.67
C GLU A 354 -19.53 -40.49 26.86
N LYS A 355 -18.91 -39.56 27.58
CA LYS A 355 -19.54 -38.85 28.70
C LYS A 355 -20.32 -37.64 28.19
N SER A 356 -21.66 -37.70 28.31
CA SER A 356 -22.55 -36.58 27.95
C SER A 356 -22.18 -35.29 28.69
N ARG A 357 -21.99 -34.20 27.95
CA ARG A 357 -21.72 -32.85 28.49
C ARG A 357 -22.94 -31.92 28.44
N GLY A 358 -24.10 -32.49 28.12
CA GLY A 358 -25.34 -31.77 27.89
C GLY A 358 -25.65 -31.62 26.41
N GLN A 359 -26.75 -30.95 26.13
CA GLN A 359 -27.32 -30.77 24.80
C GLN A 359 -27.58 -29.30 24.54
N ILE A 360 -27.49 -28.86 23.28
CA ILE A 360 -27.85 -27.51 22.85
C ILE A 360 -28.88 -27.58 21.73
N THR A 361 -29.96 -26.82 21.86
CA THR A 361 -31.00 -26.69 20.84
C THR A 361 -30.82 -25.37 20.09
N LEU A 362 -30.70 -25.46 18.77
CA LEU A 362 -30.55 -24.33 17.86
C LEU A 362 -31.65 -24.35 16.80
N GLU A 363 -32.13 -23.17 16.43
CA GLU A 363 -32.99 -22.94 15.27
C GLU A 363 -32.15 -22.24 14.21
N MET A 364 -32.06 -22.82 13.01
CA MET A 364 -31.18 -22.32 11.95
C MET A 364 -31.91 -22.25 10.61
N THR A 365 -31.69 -21.17 9.88
CA THR A 365 -32.26 -20.97 8.53
C THR A 365 -31.16 -20.44 7.62
N TYR A 366 -30.84 -21.18 6.56
CA TYR A 366 -29.93 -20.70 5.52
C TYR A 366 -30.73 -20.04 4.40
N LYS A 367 -30.48 -18.76 4.11
CA LYS A 367 -31.15 -18.02 3.04
C LYS A 367 -30.15 -17.69 1.93
N PRO A 368 -30.16 -18.38 0.79
CA PRO A 368 -29.32 -18.02 -0.36
C PRO A 368 -29.81 -16.70 -0.96
N PHE A 369 -28.91 -15.94 -1.59
CA PHE A 369 -29.31 -14.80 -2.40
C PHE A 369 -29.81 -15.27 -3.78
N LYS A 370 -30.85 -14.63 -4.33
CA LYS A 370 -31.41 -14.96 -5.65
C LYS A 370 -30.56 -14.32 -6.75
N GLU A 371 -30.34 -15.03 -7.86
CA GLU A 371 -29.48 -14.58 -8.98
C GLU A 371 -30.04 -13.35 -9.72
N ASP A 372 -31.36 -13.14 -9.72
CA ASP A 372 -32.01 -12.02 -10.45
C ASP A 372 -31.87 -10.64 -9.78
N ASP A 373 -31.50 -10.59 -8.50
CA ASP A 373 -31.27 -9.32 -7.78
C ASP A 373 -29.83 -8.78 -7.99
N ILE A 374 -29.02 -9.45 -8.83
CA ILE A 374 -27.57 -9.21 -8.95
C ILE A 374 -27.16 -8.55 -10.29
N GLU A 375 -28.07 -8.32 -11.25
CA GLU A 375 -27.73 -7.78 -12.58
C GLU A 375 -28.46 -6.50 -13.04
N LYS A 376 -29.10 -5.73 -12.16
CA LYS A 376 -29.65 -4.41 -12.56
C LYS A 376 -29.16 -3.27 -11.69
N ASP A 377 -27.90 -2.90 -11.89
CA ASP A 377 -27.41 -1.58 -11.49
C ASP A 377 -26.35 -1.02 -12.45
N VAL A 378 -26.49 -1.34 -13.75
CA VAL A 378 -25.73 -0.68 -14.82
C VAL A 378 -26.63 -0.49 -16.03
N GLN A 379 -27.45 0.56 -16.00
CA GLN A 379 -27.81 1.40 -17.15
C GLN A 379 -28.79 2.48 -16.67
N GLY A 380 -28.35 3.74 -16.68
CA GLY A 380 -29.19 4.88 -16.31
C GLY A 380 -30.24 5.20 -17.36
N THR A 381 -31.38 5.72 -16.93
CA THR A 381 -32.12 6.83 -17.57
C THR A 381 -33.15 7.37 -16.58
N ASP A 382 -33.13 8.69 -16.36
CA ASP A 382 -34.22 9.42 -15.71
C ASP A 382 -35.50 9.29 -16.54
N VAL A 383 -36.47 8.52 -16.07
CA VAL A 383 -37.88 8.71 -16.43
C VAL A 383 -38.77 8.39 -15.23
N VAL A 384 -39.57 9.38 -14.82
CA VAL A 384 -40.63 9.24 -13.82
C VAL A 384 -41.61 8.14 -14.25
N GLY A 385 -41.68 7.06 -13.47
CA GLY A 385 -42.66 5.98 -13.65
C GLY A 385 -43.62 5.90 -12.47
N LYS A 386 -44.92 6.08 -12.72
CA LYS A 386 -45.99 5.70 -11.79
C LYS A 386 -45.89 4.21 -11.46
N ALA A 387 -46.24 3.85 -10.22
CA ALA A 387 -46.26 2.46 -9.77
C ALA A 387 -47.12 1.56 -10.70
N PRO A 388 -46.66 0.35 -11.05
CA PRO A 388 -47.40 -0.57 -11.92
C PRO A 388 -48.68 -1.09 -11.23
N ASP A 389 -49.76 -1.18 -12.02
CA ASP A 389 -51.02 -1.80 -11.62
C ASP A 389 -50.79 -3.28 -11.26
N GLY A 390 -51.09 -3.65 -10.02
CA GLY A 390 -50.94 -5.02 -9.50
C GLY A 390 -49.99 -5.21 -8.31
N SER A 391 -49.67 -4.15 -7.55
CA SER A 391 -48.94 -4.30 -6.27
C SER A 391 -49.77 -5.13 -5.28
N PRO A 392 -49.20 -6.20 -4.67
CA PRO A 392 -49.98 -7.12 -3.83
C PRO A 392 -50.46 -6.47 -2.53
N ALA A 393 -51.65 -6.87 -2.06
CA ALA A 393 -52.39 -6.34 -0.91
C ALA A 393 -51.78 -6.65 0.49
N GLY A 394 -50.46 -6.78 0.59
CA GLY A 394 -49.77 -7.15 1.82
C GLY A 394 -49.21 -5.95 2.55
N GLY A 395 -49.80 -5.62 3.70
CA GLY A 395 -49.30 -4.62 4.64
C GLY A 395 -47.82 -4.76 5.05
N GLY A 396 -47.22 -3.64 5.49
CA GLY A 396 -45.80 -3.52 5.87
C GLY A 396 -45.60 -2.83 7.23
N LEU A 397 -44.36 -2.77 7.71
CA LEU A 397 -43.98 -2.08 8.96
C LEU A 397 -43.36 -0.71 8.65
N LEU A 398 -43.95 0.36 9.18
CA LEU A 398 -43.37 1.70 9.17
C LEU A 398 -42.50 1.87 10.43
N TYR A 399 -41.19 1.97 10.21
CA TYR A 399 -40.22 2.28 11.26
C TYR A 399 -39.96 3.78 11.30
N VAL A 400 -40.20 4.40 12.46
CA VAL A 400 -39.92 5.82 12.72
C VAL A 400 -38.85 5.90 13.79
N VAL A 401 -37.66 6.38 13.44
CA VAL A 401 -36.57 6.65 14.40
C VAL A 401 -36.55 8.14 14.70
N VAL A 402 -36.77 8.50 15.96
CA VAL A 402 -36.65 9.90 16.41
C VAL A 402 -35.25 10.08 17.00
N HIS A 403 -34.35 10.69 16.22
CA HIS A 403 -32.95 10.91 16.60
C HIS A 403 -32.82 12.00 17.67
N GLU A 404 -32.97 13.26 17.30
CA GLU A 404 -32.81 14.41 18.18
C GLU A 404 -33.70 15.59 17.78
N ALA A 405 -33.84 16.57 18.68
CA ALA A 405 -34.33 17.90 18.37
C ALA A 405 -33.36 18.93 18.93
N GLN A 406 -33.33 20.13 18.34
CA GLN A 406 -32.43 21.21 18.73
C GLN A 406 -33.23 22.49 19.03
N ASP A 407 -32.69 23.35 19.89
CA ASP A 407 -33.21 24.68 20.22
C ASP A 407 -34.65 24.74 20.79
N LEU A 408 -35.14 23.65 21.38
CA LEU A 408 -36.51 23.61 21.92
C LEU A 408 -36.70 24.62 23.07
N GLU A 409 -37.79 25.39 23.02
CA GLU A 409 -38.10 26.42 24.01
C GLU A 409 -39.55 26.33 24.51
N GLY A 410 -39.72 25.82 25.73
CA GLY A 410 -41.02 25.80 26.42
C GLY A 410 -41.30 27.10 27.15
N LYS A 411 -42.58 27.48 27.29
CA LYS A 411 -42.95 28.72 28.02
C LYS A 411 -42.60 28.64 29.49
N HIS A 412 -42.65 27.43 30.07
CA HIS A 412 -42.49 27.21 31.51
C HIS A 412 -41.48 26.11 31.84
N HIS A 413 -41.32 25.11 30.98
CA HIS A 413 -40.35 24.03 31.17
C HIS A 413 -39.90 23.42 29.85
N THR A 414 -38.67 22.89 29.82
CA THR A 414 -38.13 22.14 28.66
C THR A 414 -37.73 20.73 29.10
N ASN A 415 -38.72 19.86 29.27
CA ASN A 415 -38.55 18.43 29.49
C ASN A 415 -39.19 17.66 28.32
N PRO A 416 -38.53 17.65 27.15
CA PRO A 416 -39.16 17.26 25.91
C PRO A 416 -39.33 15.74 25.75
N TYR A 417 -40.41 15.35 25.06
CA TYR A 417 -40.61 14.04 24.45
C TYR A 417 -41.38 14.22 23.14
N ALA A 418 -41.04 13.42 22.13
CA ALA A 418 -41.79 13.35 20.87
C ALA A 418 -43.00 12.40 21.01
N ARG A 419 -44.12 12.81 20.42
CA ARG A 419 -45.38 12.09 20.28
C ARG A 419 -45.66 11.89 18.79
N ILE A 420 -45.68 10.64 18.34
CA ILE A 420 -45.84 10.25 16.94
C ILE A 420 -47.25 9.69 16.78
N ILE A 421 -48.03 10.26 15.85
CA ILE A 421 -49.43 9.91 15.59
C ILE A 421 -49.55 9.47 14.13
N PHE A 422 -50.03 8.24 13.93
CA PHE A 422 -50.24 7.65 12.62
C PHE A 422 -51.55 6.83 12.58
N LYS A 423 -52.48 7.19 11.69
CA LYS A 423 -53.82 6.56 11.55
C LYS A 423 -54.56 6.35 12.90
N GLY A 424 -54.50 7.34 13.79
CA GLY A 424 -55.13 7.28 15.12
C GLY A 424 -54.35 6.50 16.19
N ASN A 425 -53.26 5.82 15.83
CA ASN A 425 -52.34 5.21 16.79
C ASN A 425 -51.31 6.24 17.27
N GLU A 426 -51.16 6.36 18.59
CA GLU A 426 -50.23 7.30 19.23
C GLU A 426 -49.12 6.54 19.97
N LYS A 427 -47.86 6.86 19.66
CA LYS A 427 -46.67 6.37 20.39
C LYS A 427 -45.80 7.54 20.85
N LYS A 428 -45.03 7.34 21.93
CA LYS A 428 -44.23 8.40 22.59
C LYS A 428 -42.84 7.92 22.92
N THR A 429 -41.87 8.83 22.82
CA THR A 429 -40.50 8.63 23.28
C THR A 429 -40.36 8.87 24.79
N LYS A 430 -39.20 8.54 25.37
CA LYS A 430 -38.90 8.89 26.77
C LYS A 430 -38.79 10.39 26.96
N VAL A 431 -39.18 10.84 28.15
CA VAL A 431 -39.04 12.24 28.56
C VAL A 431 -37.61 12.51 28.99
N ILE A 432 -36.93 13.41 28.29
CA ILE A 432 -35.62 13.94 28.67
C ILE A 432 -35.85 15.18 29.51
N LYS A 433 -35.18 15.30 30.67
CA LYS A 433 -35.41 16.39 31.61
C LYS A 433 -34.44 17.55 31.38
N LYS A 434 -34.94 18.78 31.41
CA LYS A 434 -34.18 20.04 31.35
C LYS A 434 -33.17 20.08 30.20
N ASN A 435 -33.60 19.71 29.00
CA ASN A 435 -32.74 19.67 27.84
C ASN A 435 -33.43 20.34 26.64
N ARG A 436 -32.78 21.34 26.04
CA ARG A 436 -33.24 22.02 24.82
C ARG A 436 -32.88 21.26 23.55
N ASP A 437 -31.86 20.40 23.66
CA ASP A 437 -31.31 19.59 22.58
C ASP A 437 -31.42 18.09 22.92
N PRO A 438 -32.64 17.55 23.08
CA PRO A 438 -32.86 16.15 23.44
C PRO A 438 -32.40 15.19 22.34
N ARG A 439 -31.71 14.13 22.74
CA ARG A 439 -31.39 12.96 21.90
C ARG A 439 -32.14 11.75 22.42
N TRP A 440 -33.10 11.25 21.65
CA TRP A 440 -33.90 10.09 22.03
C TRP A 440 -33.31 8.81 21.46
N GLU A 441 -32.95 8.80 20.17
CA GLU A 441 -32.52 7.60 19.43
C GLU A 441 -33.52 6.44 19.62
N GLU A 442 -34.82 6.77 19.61
CA GLU A 442 -35.88 5.80 19.88
C GLU A 442 -36.59 5.40 18.59
N GLU A 443 -36.65 4.09 18.38
CA GLU A 443 -37.31 3.43 17.26
C GLU A 443 -38.75 3.09 17.63
N ILE A 444 -39.68 3.45 16.75
CA ILE A 444 -41.12 3.31 16.95
C ILE A 444 -41.73 2.67 15.71
N GLU A 445 -42.40 1.54 15.90
CA GLU A 445 -42.96 0.74 14.80
C GLU A 445 -44.47 0.95 14.65
N PHE A 446 -44.97 1.07 13.42
CA PHE A 446 -46.40 1.01 13.12
C PHE A 446 -46.66 -0.11 12.11
N VAL A 447 -47.69 -0.92 12.36
CA VAL A 447 -48.15 -1.95 11.42
C VAL A 447 -49.13 -1.29 10.46
N CYS A 448 -48.84 -1.36 9.16
CA CYS A 448 -49.69 -0.83 8.10
C CYS A 448 -50.34 -2.00 7.37
N GLU A 449 -51.67 -2.08 7.32
CA GLU A 449 -52.38 -3.12 6.56
C GLU A 449 -52.27 -2.92 5.04
N GLU A 450 -52.07 -1.68 4.60
CA GLU A 450 -51.81 -1.27 3.22
C GLU A 450 -50.69 -0.20 3.17
N PRO A 451 -49.94 -0.08 2.06
CA PRO A 451 -48.90 0.96 1.90
C PRO A 451 -49.49 2.37 2.08
N PRO A 452 -48.93 3.21 2.97
CA PRO A 452 -49.54 4.48 3.35
C PRO A 452 -49.26 5.62 2.36
N ALA A 453 -49.55 5.41 1.07
CA ALA A 453 -49.11 6.28 -0.03
C ALA A 453 -49.73 7.68 -0.02
N ASN A 454 -50.89 7.85 0.64
CA ASN A 454 -51.59 9.12 0.76
C ASN A 454 -51.75 9.59 2.21
N ASP A 455 -51.09 8.91 3.16
CA ASP A 455 -51.23 9.21 4.58
C ASP A 455 -50.12 10.14 5.07
N LYS A 456 -50.43 10.89 6.14
CA LYS A 456 -49.48 11.76 6.82
C LYS A 456 -49.11 11.20 8.19
N LEU A 457 -47.83 11.33 8.54
CA LEU A 457 -47.31 11.07 9.87
C LEU A 457 -47.20 12.39 10.63
N HIS A 458 -47.95 12.51 11.73
CA HIS A 458 -47.90 13.71 12.57
C HIS A 458 -46.94 13.47 13.74
N VAL A 459 -45.94 14.34 13.90
CA VAL A 459 -44.99 14.28 15.01
C VAL A 459 -45.05 15.58 15.79
N GLU A 460 -45.37 15.49 17.07
CA GLU A 460 -45.47 16.64 17.97
C GLU A 460 -44.47 16.50 19.12
N VAL A 461 -43.70 17.56 19.40
CA VAL A 461 -42.78 17.60 20.53
C VAL A 461 -43.44 18.33 21.69
N LEU A 462 -43.52 17.68 22.84
CA LEU A 462 -44.21 18.18 24.04
C LEU A 462 -43.26 18.22 25.23
N SER A 463 -43.50 19.17 26.13
CA SER A 463 -42.78 19.30 27.38
C SER A 463 -43.62 18.82 28.56
N LYS A 464 -43.03 18.03 29.47
CA LYS A 464 -43.72 17.54 30.68
C LYS A 464 -43.35 18.35 31.93
N PRO A 465 -44.29 18.74 32.81
CA PRO A 465 -43.96 19.50 34.01
C PRO A 465 -43.14 18.67 35.03
N PRO A 466 -42.26 19.33 35.82
CA PRO A 466 -41.49 18.66 36.88
C PRO A 466 -42.41 18.17 38.02
N LYS A 467 -42.07 17.00 38.62
CA LYS A 467 -42.89 16.28 39.62
C LYS A 467 -43.20 17.01 40.95
N LYS A 468 -42.79 18.27 41.12
CA LYS A 468 -43.10 19.13 42.27
C LYS A 468 -43.41 20.55 41.78
N GLY A 469 -44.67 20.80 41.42
CA GLY A 469 -45.16 22.12 41.00
C GLY A 469 -46.49 22.01 40.26
N LEU A 470 -47.60 22.30 40.95
CA LEU A 470 -48.99 22.08 40.50
C LEU A 470 -49.56 23.21 39.62
N ILE A 471 -48.73 24.03 38.98
CA ILE A 471 -49.19 25.31 38.41
C ILE A 471 -49.29 25.30 36.87
N HIS A 472 -48.54 24.44 36.16
CA HIS A 472 -48.52 24.44 34.69
C HIS A 472 -48.69 23.03 34.10
N GLY A 473 -49.61 22.90 33.11
CA GLY A 473 -49.88 21.67 32.37
C GLY A 473 -48.81 21.35 31.32
N LYS A 474 -49.02 20.29 30.53
CA LYS A 474 -48.15 19.97 29.38
C LYS A 474 -48.24 21.11 28.36
N GLU A 475 -47.11 21.46 27.76
CA GLU A 475 -47.05 22.49 26.71
C GLU A 475 -46.39 21.92 25.45
N THR A 476 -46.93 22.31 24.28
CA THR A 476 -46.41 21.94 22.96
C THR A 476 -45.20 22.83 22.63
N LEU A 477 -44.11 22.20 22.15
CA LEU A 477 -42.86 22.84 21.75
C LEU A 477 -42.77 23.03 20.22
N GLY A 478 -43.69 22.40 19.49
CA GLY A 478 -43.88 22.49 18.05
C GLY A 478 -44.21 21.12 17.45
N TYR A 479 -44.65 21.09 16.20
CA TYR A 479 -45.05 19.87 15.50
C TYR A 479 -44.66 19.89 14.01
N ILE A 480 -44.74 18.74 13.36
CA ILE A 480 -44.55 18.57 11.91
C ILE A 480 -45.52 17.52 11.36
N ASP A 481 -45.91 17.70 10.10
CA ASP A 481 -46.67 16.72 9.32
C ASP A 481 -45.82 16.25 8.14
N ILE A 482 -45.50 14.95 8.10
CA ILE A 482 -44.66 14.34 7.05
C ILE A 482 -45.56 13.57 6.10
N ASN A 483 -45.44 13.82 4.79
CA ASN A 483 -46.14 13.04 3.77
C ASN A 483 -45.38 11.72 3.51
N LEU A 484 -46.05 10.58 3.62
CA LEU A 484 -45.41 9.27 3.48
C LEU A 484 -45.30 8.78 2.04
N ALA A 485 -45.82 9.52 1.04
CA ALA A 485 -45.69 9.19 -0.37
C ALA A 485 -44.21 9.00 -0.79
N ASP A 486 -43.32 9.89 -0.35
CA ASP A 486 -41.89 9.86 -0.70
C ASP A 486 -41.13 8.76 0.06
N VAL A 487 -41.65 8.30 1.20
CA VAL A 487 -41.06 7.19 1.96
C VAL A 487 -41.28 5.86 1.24
N ILE A 488 -42.39 5.73 0.51
CA ILE A 488 -42.71 4.51 -0.25
C ILE A 488 -41.85 4.42 -1.53
N SER A 489 -41.60 5.54 -2.21
CA SER A 489 -40.75 5.57 -3.41
C SER A 489 -39.27 5.37 -3.06
N ASN A 490 -38.78 5.99 -1.99
CA ASN A 490 -37.37 5.96 -1.60
C ASN A 490 -37.02 4.85 -0.58
N LYS A 491 -38.00 4.07 -0.11
CA LYS A 491 -37.92 3.05 0.96
C LYS A 491 -37.48 3.57 2.35
N ARG A 492 -36.73 4.66 2.45
CA ARG A 492 -36.30 5.34 3.71
C ARG A 492 -36.12 6.84 3.44
N ILE A 493 -36.51 7.66 4.42
CA ILE A 493 -36.19 9.09 4.46
C ILE A 493 -35.51 9.39 5.80
N ASN A 494 -34.45 10.20 5.76
CA ASN A 494 -33.74 10.69 6.94
C ASN A 494 -33.43 12.19 6.76
N GLU A 495 -34.34 13.04 7.25
CA GLU A 495 -34.28 14.49 7.08
C GLU A 495 -34.51 15.21 8.42
N THR A 496 -34.02 16.45 8.50
CA THR A 496 -34.28 17.35 9.62
C THR A 496 -35.43 18.30 9.26
N TYR A 497 -36.47 18.35 10.09
CA TYR A 497 -37.65 19.17 9.87
C TYR A 497 -37.72 20.35 10.84
N HIS A 498 -38.16 21.51 10.35
CA HIS A 498 -38.45 22.67 11.21
C HIS A 498 -39.82 22.50 11.88
N LEU A 499 -39.85 22.62 13.21
CA LEU A 499 -41.09 22.53 13.97
C LEU A 499 -42.00 23.75 13.72
N ILE A 500 -43.22 23.48 13.26
CA ILE A 500 -44.31 24.43 13.08
C ILE A 500 -44.88 24.79 14.47
N ASP A 501 -45.30 26.06 14.62
CA ASP A 501 -45.81 26.64 15.89
C ASP A 501 -44.79 26.58 17.05
N SER A 502 -43.49 26.49 16.72
CA SER A 502 -42.41 26.71 17.68
C SER A 502 -42.34 28.21 18.03
N LYS A 503 -42.07 28.52 19.31
CA LYS A 503 -41.97 29.89 19.82
C LYS A 503 -40.72 30.59 19.32
N THR A 504 -40.76 31.01 18.07
CA THR A 504 -39.58 31.50 17.36
C THR A 504 -39.85 32.89 16.80
N VAL A 505 -40.41 33.79 17.64
CA VAL A 505 -40.54 35.22 17.32
C VAL A 505 -39.24 35.98 17.62
N GLY A 506 -38.27 35.37 18.31
CA GLY A 506 -36.94 35.93 18.55
C GLY A 506 -35.96 35.80 17.38
N ILE A 507 -36.18 34.84 16.46
CA ILE A 507 -35.23 34.58 15.37
C ILE A 507 -35.44 35.52 14.19
N VAL A 508 -36.60 36.14 13.98
CA VAL A 508 -36.74 37.11 12.86
C VAL A 508 -35.99 38.42 13.17
N ILE A 509 -36.05 38.90 14.42
CA ILE A 509 -35.30 40.10 14.86
C ILE A 509 -33.82 39.77 15.08
N GLY A 510 -33.52 38.58 15.61
CA GLY A 510 -32.15 38.07 15.75
C GLY A 510 -31.47 37.80 14.41
N TYR A 511 -32.21 37.32 13.39
CA TYR A 511 -31.73 37.14 12.02
C TYR A 511 -31.49 38.49 11.33
N PHE A 512 -32.39 39.46 11.49
CA PHE A 512 -32.16 40.82 10.97
C PHE A 512 -31.00 41.54 11.68
N LEU A 513 -30.79 41.33 12.99
CA LEU A 513 -29.62 41.84 13.72
C LEU A 513 -28.34 41.06 13.37
N PHE A 514 -28.42 39.76 13.12
CA PHE A 514 -27.28 38.92 12.72
C PHE A 514 -26.80 39.25 11.30
N ILE A 515 -27.71 39.52 10.35
CA ILE A 515 -27.34 40.00 9.01
C ILE A 515 -26.72 41.40 9.08
N TYR A 516 -27.13 42.25 10.03
CA TYR A 516 -26.60 43.61 10.18
C TYR A 516 -25.30 43.69 11.00
N PHE A 517 -25.00 42.67 11.81
CA PHE A 517 -23.81 42.62 12.70
C PHE A 517 -22.84 41.46 12.41
N GLN A 518 -23.01 40.69 11.33
CA GLN A 518 -21.92 39.84 10.85
C GLN A 518 -20.72 40.73 10.49
N PRO A 519 -19.48 40.34 10.87
CA PRO A 519 -18.30 40.96 10.29
C PRO A 519 -18.43 40.83 8.78
N THR A 520 -18.33 41.97 8.09
CA THR A 520 -18.41 42.10 6.64
C THR A 520 -17.83 40.89 5.93
N ASP A 521 -18.67 40.26 5.12
CA ASP A 521 -18.40 39.19 4.17
C ASP A 521 -16.91 39.04 3.81
N VAL A 522 -16.37 37.83 4.01
CA VAL A 522 -15.39 37.34 3.04
C VAL A 522 -16.17 37.25 1.74
N LYS A 523 -16.04 38.26 0.89
CA LYS A 523 -16.63 38.25 -0.45
C LYS A 523 -16.31 36.89 -1.06
N ASN A 524 -17.32 36.15 -1.54
CA ASN A 524 -17.09 35.01 -2.40
C ASN A 524 -16.10 35.46 -3.48
N VAL A 525 -14.93 34.84 -3.52
CA VAL A 525 -13.94 35.13 -4.55
C VAL A 525 -14.66 34.94 -5.87
N LYS A 526 -14.83 36.01 -6.64
CA LYS A 526 -15.32 35.90 -8.01
C LYS A 526 -14.27 35.07 -8.74
N VAL A 527 -14.55 33.80 -8.98
CA VAL A 527 -13.71 32.94 -9.80
C VAL A 527 -13.71 33.54 -11.21
N ARG A 528 -12.60 34.21 -11.54
CA ARG A 528 -12.34 34.71 -12.88
C ARG A 528 -11.28 33.83 -13.53
N PRO A 529 -11.45 33.44 -14.80
CA PRO A 529 -10.37 32.87 -15.60
C PRO A 529 -9.09 33.72 -15.51
N LEU A 530 -7.91 33.09 -15.49
CA LEU A 530 -6.61 33.80 -15.46
C LEU A 530 -6.44 34.80 -16.62
N VAL A 531 -7.15 34.57 -17.73
CA VAL A 531 -7.19 35.44 -18.92
C VAL A 531 -7.87 36.79 -18.65
N GLU A 532 -8.69 36.89 -17.60
CA GLU A 532 -9.41 38.12 -17.24
C GLU A 532 -8.64 39.02 -16.25
N TYR A 533 -7.46 38.60 -15.79
CA TYR A 533 -6.59 39.41 -14.94
C TYR A 533 -5.68 40.30 -15.80
N ASP A 534 -5.51 41.56 -15.40
CA ASP A 534 -4.49 42.45 -15.97
C ASP A 534 -3.08 42.03 -15.52
N SER A 535 -2.03 42.52 -16.21
CA SER A 535 -0.63 42.13 -15.97
C SER A 535 -0.19 42.36 -14.53
N ASP A 536 -0.62 43.48 -13.94
CA ASP A 536 -0.16 43.91 -12.62
C ASP A 536 -0.84 43.05 -11.53
N SER A 537 -2.13 42.74 -11.71
CA SER A 537 -2.88 41.81 -10.85
C SER A 537 -2.40 40.36 -10.99
N LEU A 538 -1.93 39.96 -12.19
CA LEU A 538 -1.29 38.67 -12.40
C LEU A 538 0.03 38.60 -11.62
N ASP A 539 0.87 39.63 -11.69
CA ASP A 539 2.14 39.68 -10.98
C ASP A 539 1.95 39.62 -9.45
N ASP A 540 0.93 40.30 -8.92
CA ASP A 540 0.57 40.24 -7.49
C ASP A 540 0.06 38.86 -7.05
N THR A 541 -0.55 38.08 -7.96
CA THR A 541 -1.07 36.74 -7.66
C THR A 541 -0.06 35.63 -7.93
N LEU A 542 1.04 35.90 -8.66
CA LEU A 542 2.11 34.93 -8.93
C LEU A 542 2.62 34.23 -7.66
N PRO A 543 2.85 34.89 -6.51
CA PRO A 543 3.28 34.20 -5.27
C PRO A 543 2.24 33.21 -4.73
N GLU A 544 0.95 33.45 -4.96
CA GLU A 544 -0.15 32.63 -4.47
C GLU A 544 -0.47 31.43 -5.35
N ILE A 545 0.00 31.42 -6.61
CA ILE A 545 -0.21 30.31 -7.53
C ILE A 545 0.33 28.98 -6.94
N PRO A 546 -0.44 27.87 -7.02
CA PRO A 546 -0.01 26.57 -6.52
C PRO A 546 1.30 26.06 -7.16
N LEU A 547 2.09 25.31 -6.39
CA LEU A 547 3.41 24.83 -6.84
C LEU A 547 3.34 23.91 -8.05
N TRP A 548 2.29 23.10 -8.19
CA TRP A 548 2.08 22.24 -9.37
C TRP A 548 1.81 23.04 -10.66
N LEU A 549 1.38 24.30 -10.56
CA LEU A 549 1.21 25.18 -11.72
C LEU A 549 2.52 25.95 -12.02
N LYS A 550 3.31 26.26 -10.97
CA LYS A 550 4.63 26.90 -11.11
C LYS A 550 5.72 25.95 -11.61
N ASN A 551 5.66 24.70 -11.17
CA ASN A 551 6.72 23.71 -11.34
C ASN A 551 6.12 22.38 -11.84
N PRO A 552 6.57 21.85 -12.99
CA PRO A 552 6.05 20.60 -13.55
C PRO A 552 6.39 19.35 -12.69
N ASP A 553 7.35 19.48 -11.78
CA ASP A 553 7.77 18.41 -10.86
C ASP A 553 6.75 18.15 -9.74
N TYR A 554 5.79 19.05 -9.51
CA TYR A 554 4.81 18.94 -8.45
C TYR A 554 3.49 18.38 -8.98
N ASP A 555 2.98 17.33 -8.32
CA ASP A 555 1.69 16.74 -8.61
C ASP A 555 0.61 17.24 -7.65
N ARG A 556 -0.65 17.23 -8.11
CA ARG A 556 -1.82 17.58 -7.28
C ARG A 556 -2.17 16.48 -6.28
N LEU A 557 -2.82 16.89 -5.19
CA LEU A 557 -3.18 16.05 -4.05
C LEU A 557 -4.68 16.18 -3.69
N ASP A 558 -5.54 16.30 -4.70
CA ASP A 558 -6.97 16.61 -4.52
C ASP A 558 -7.68 15.58 -3.62
N TRP A 559 -7.48 14.29 -3.90
CA TRP A 559 -8.06 13.20 -3.09
C TRP A 559 -7.56 13.21 -1.65
N LEU A 560 -6.30 13.57 -1.43
CA LEU A 560 -5.69 13.59 -0.10
C LEU A 560 -6.21 14.78 0.71
N ASN A 561 -6.47 15.91 0.06
CA ASN A 561 -7.14 17.05 0.66
C ASN A 561 -8.58 16.70 1.07
N ARG A 562 -9.35 16.05 0.18
CA ARG A 562 -10.71 15.55 0.50
C ARG A 562 -10.69 14.54 1.64
N PHE A 563 -9.74 13.61 1.63
CA PHE A 563 -9.52 12.67 2.73
C PHE A 563 -9.24 13.40 4.06
N LEU A 564 -8.38 14.42 4.03
CA LEU A 564 -7.99 15.18 5.21
C LEU A 564 -9.17 15.99 5.77
N GLU A 565 -10.00 16.56 4.90
CA GLU A 565 -11.24 17.24 5.27
C GLU A 565 -12.21 16.30 6.00
N LEU A 566 -12.45 15.11 5.45
CA LEU A 566 -13.30 14.09 6.07
C LEU A 566 -12.76 13.61 7.43
N MET A 567 -11.43 13.56 7.58
CA MET A 567 -10.75 13.12 8.81
C MET A 567 -10.53 14.23 9.84
N TRP A 568 -10.67 15.50 9.45
CA TRP A 568 -10.31 16.66 10.27
C TRP A 568 -10.98 16.70 11.64
N PRO A 569 -12.28 16.36 11.80
CA PRO A 569 -12.93 16.39 13.11
C PRO A 569 -12.27 15.46 14.14
N TYR A 570 -11.68 14.36 13.68
CA TYR A 570 -10.97 13.39 14.51
C TYR A 570 -9.50 13.80 14.71
N LEU A 571 -8.84 14.24 13.63
CA LEU A 571 -7.45 14.70 13.65
C LEU A 571 -7.26 15.93 14.53
N ASN A 572 -8.11 16.95 14.41
CA ASN A 572 -8.08 18.15 15.25
C ASN A 572 -8.07 17.77 16.74
N LYS A 573 -9.00 16.90 17.18
CA LYS A 573 -9.08 16.43 18.57
C LYS A 573 -7.83 15.65 19.00
N ALA A 574 -7.29 14.79 18.13
CA ALA A 574 -6.09 14.01 18.43
C ALA A 574 -4.85 14.91 18.53
N ILE A 575 -4.69 15.86 17.61
CA ILE A 575 -3.56 16.81 17.59
C ILE A 575 -3.63 17.74 18.80
N CYS A 576 -4.81 18.24 19.18
CA CYS A 576 -4.96 19.07 20.37
C CYS A 576 -4.52 18.34 21.65
N ARG A 577 -4.86 17.04 21.79
CA ARG A 577 -4.41 16.23 22.92
C ARG A 577 -2.89 16.10 22.95
N ILE A 578 -2.28 15.78 21.81
CA ILE A 578 -0.81 15.67 21.70
C ILE A 578 -0.13 17.00 22.03
N ALA A 579 -0.66 18.12 21.51
CA ALA A 579 -0.13 19.44 21.80
C ALA A 579 -0.21 19.78 23.30
N GLN A 580 -1.31 19.43 23.96
CA GLN A 580 -1.45 19.57 25.42
C GLN A 580 -0.45 18.69 26.18
N ASP A 581 -0.30 17.43 25.78
CA ASP A 581 0.63 16.48 26.42
C ASP A 581 2.10 16.94 26.29
N VAL A 582 2.46 17.57 25.18
CA VAL A 582 3.79 18.17 24.96
C VAL A 582 3.95 19.50 25.72
N ALA A 583 2.91 20.34 25.75
CA ALA A 583 2.97 21.65 26.38
C ALA A 583 2.98 21.59 27.91
N ASN A 584 2.22 20.67 28.52
CA ASN A 584 2.03 20.59 29.96
C ASN A 584 3.35 20.43 30.76
N PRO A 585 4.29 19.53 30.37
CA PRO A 585 5.61 19.44 31.01
C PRO A 585 6.45 20.72 30.88
N ILE A 586 6.41 21.38 29.72
CA ILE A 586 7.15 22.63 29.45
C ILE A 586 6.61 23.76 30.32
N ILE A 587 5.28 23.84 30.44
CA ILE A 587 4.58 24.78 31.32
C ILE A 587 4.95 24.53 32.78
N ALA A 588 4.92 23.27 33.23
CA ALA A 588 5.25 22.90 34.61
C ALA A 588 6.69 23.29 34.97
N LYS A 589 7.66 23.04 34.09
CA LYS A 589 9.08 23.42 34.29
C LYS A 589 9.28 24.93 34.43
N ASN A 590 8.56 25.73 33.64
CA ASN A 590 8.69 27.19 33.65
C ASN A 590 7.85 27.86 34.74
N LYS A 591 6.89 27.15 35.33
CA LYS A 591 6.00 27.64 36.38
C LYS A 591 6.78 28.18 37.60
N GLU A 592 7.77 27.42 38.06
CA GLU A 592 8.61 27.79 39.20
C GLU A 592 9.54 28.97 38.89
N LYS A 593 10.08 29.01 37.67
CA LYS A 593 11.02 30.06 37.22
C LYS A 593 10.38 31.45 37.20
N TYR A 594 9.10 31.56 36.85
CA TYR A 594 8.41 32.84 36.65
C TYR A 594 7.33 33.16 37.71
N LYS A 595 7.23 32.35 38.78
CA LYS A 595 6.22 32.49 39.86
C LYS A 595 4.78 32.53 39.32
N ILE A 596 4.45 31.61 38.41
CA ILE A 596 3.11 31.49 37.83
C ILE A 596 2.26 30.57 38.72
N ASP A 597 1.07 31.01 39.14
CA ASP A 597 0.18 30.24 40.02
C ASP A 597 -0.42 29.03 39.27
N TYR A 598 -0.95 29.25 38.07
CA TYR A 598 -1.36 28.19 37.14
C TYR A 598 -1.48 28.71 35.70
N ILE A 599 -1.37 27.78 34.74
CA ILE A 599 -1.74 27.96 33.34
C ILE A 599 -2.78 26.90 33.01
N LYS A 600 -3.90 27.30 32.41
CA LYS A 600 -5.00 26.40 32.04
C LYS A 600 -5.47 26.69 30.63
N PHE A 601 -5.60 25.66 29.81
CA PHE A 601 -6.32 25.73 28.55
C PHE A 601 -7.84 25.73 28.84
N GLU A 602 -8.53 26.82 28.54
CA GLU A 602 -10.00 26.91 28.60
C GLU A 602 -10.62 26.30 27.34
N THR A 603 -10.07 26.65 26.18
CA THR A 603 -10.43 26.07 24.89
C THR A 603 -9.15 25.73 24.14
N PHE A 604 -9.13 24.58 23.47
CA PHE A 604 -8.06 24.21 22.56
C PHE A 604 -8.68 23.45 21.39
N THR A 605 -8.90 24.17 20.30
CA THR A 605 -9.30 23.60 19.00
C THR A 605 -8.51 24.29 17.90
N LEU A 606 -8.09 23.53 16.90
CA LEU A 606 -7.48 24.04 15.68
C LEU A 606 -8.53 24.60 14.70
N GLY A 607 -9.82 24.47 15.01
CA GLY A 607 -10.90 24.98 14.18
C GLY A 607 -11.50 23.93 13.25
N SER A 608 -12.31 24.40 12.30
CA SER A 608 -13.04 23.57 11.33
C SER A 608 -12.30 23.39 10.01
N LEU A 609 -11.30 24.24 9.74
CA LEU A 609 -10.57 24.24 8.47
C LEU A 609 -9.31 23.38 8.56
N PRO A 610 -9.20 22.30 7.74
CA PRO A 610 -8.02 21.46 7.71
C PRO A 610 -6.83 22.12 7.00
N PRO A 611 -5.61 21.61 7.20
CA PRO A 611 -4.48 21.89 6.32
C PRO A 611 -4.80 21.48 4.88
N THR A 612 -4.10 22.08 3.94
CA THR A 612 -4.19 21.75 2.52
C THR A 612 -2.80 21.42 1.98
N PHE A 613 -2.72 20.35 1.20
CA PHE A 613 -1.55 20.05 0.40
C PHE A 613 -1.63 20.82 -0.92
N GLN A 614 -0.63 21.67 -1.15
CA GLN A 614 -0.49 22.49 -2.36
C GLN A 614 0.20 21.75 -3.51
N GLY A 615 0.66 20.53 -3.24
CA GLY A 615 1.27 19.62 -4.20
C GLY A 615 2.35 18.77 -3.54
N VAL A 616 2.83 17.76 -4.26
CA VAL A 616 3.97 16.92 -3.82
C VAL A 616 4.94 16.72 -4.96
N LYS A 617 6.23 16.81 -4.64
CA LYS A 617 7.31 16.38 -5.52
C LYS A 617 7.80 15.01 -5.06
N VAL A 618 7.90 14.05 -5.99
CA VAL A 618 8.43 12.70 -5.72
C VAL A 618 9.66 12.48 -6.58
N GLN A 619 10.78 12.14 -5.95
CA GLN A 619 12.06 11.94 -6.64
C GLN A 619 12.84 10.76 -6.04
N VAL A 620 13.58 10.02 -6.87
CA VAL A 620 14.55 9.02 -6.41
C VAL A 620 15.93 9.65 -6.46
N THR A 621 16.67 9.56 -5.36
CA THR A 621 18.04 10.05 -5.28
C THR A 621 19.00 9.08 -5.97
N ASN A 622 20.23 9.55 -6.23
CA ASN A 622 21.30 8.70 -6.75
C ASN A 622 21.65 7.52 -5.81
N GLU A 623 21.28 7.63 -4.53
CA GLU A 623 21.47 6.60 -3.50
C GLU A 623 20.34 5.56 -3.46
N GLN A 624 19.44 5.57 -4.44
CA GLN A 624 18.23 4.74 -4.46
C GLN A 624 17.34 4.98 -3.22
N GLU A 625 17.28 6.23 -2.75
CA GLU A 625 16.34 6.64 -1.70
C GLU A 625 15.15 7.30 -2.37
N LEU A 626 13.94 7.00 -1.90
CA LEU A 626 12.74 7.68 -2.40
C LEU A 626 12.46 8.90 -1.52
N VAL A 627 12.45 10.09 -2.12
CA VAL A 627 12.22 11.36 -1.44
C VAL A 627 10.89 11.95 -1.91
N MET A 628 10.05 12.34 -0.96
CA MET A 628 8.79 13.02 -1.17
C MET A 628 8.81 14.37 -0.45
N GLU A 629 8.42 15.43 -1.14
CA GLU A 629 8.41 16.80 -0.63
C GLU A 629 6.98 17.37 -0.76
N PRO A 630 6.05 16.99 0.14
CA PRO A 630 4.71 17.57 0.12
C PRO A 630 4.75 19.01 0.65
N SER A 631 4.05 19.92 -0.01
CA SER A 631 3.89 21.30 0.44
C SER A 631 2.59 21.46 1.21
N LEU A 632 2.70 21.80 2.50
CA LEU A 632 1.57 21.96 3.40
C LEU A 632 1.32 23.45 3.67
N LYS A 633 0.09 23.90 3.44
CA LYS A 633 -0.39 25.21 3.88
C LYS A 633 -1.65 25.06 4.71
N TRP A 634 -1.70 25.72 5.85
CA TRP A 634 -2.85 25.72 6.72
C TRP A 634 -3.19 27.16 7.10
N ALA A 635 -4.41 27.59 6.82
CA ALA A 635 -4.98 28.85 7.28
C ALA A 635 -6.26 28.49 8.05
N GLY A 636 -6.10 28.31 9.35
CA GLY A 636 -7.14 27.80 10.22
C GLY A 636 -7.84 28.90 11.02
N ASN A 637 -9.00 28.55 11.55
CA ASN A 637 -9.75 29.34 12.53
C ASN A 637 -9.63 28.71 13.94
N PRO A 638 -8.42 28.65 14.54
CA PRO A 638 -8.28 28.05 15.85
C PRO A 638 -8.99 28.88 16.90
N ASN A 639 -9.44 28.21 17.95
CA ASN A 639 -9.87 28.86 19.18
C ASN A 639 -9.08 28.24 20.33
N ILE A 640 -7.92 28.84 20.60
CA ILE A 640 -7.03 28.43 21.67
C ILE A 640 -7.03 29.54 22.72
N THR A 641 -7.70 29.29 23.84
CA THR A 641 -7.79 30.22 24.96
C THR A 641 -7.00 29.68 26.14
N VAL A 642 -5.98 30.41 26.54
CA VAL A 642 -5.08 30.11 27.65
C VAL A 642 -5.31 31.12 28.76
N VAL A 643 -5.62 30.62 29.95
CA VAL A 643 -5.75 31.43 31.17
C VAL A 643 -4.50 31.27 31.99
N VAL A 644 -3.82 32.38 32.28
CA VAL A 644 -2.63 32.45 33.12
C VAL A 644 -2.98 33.23 34.38
N LYS A 645 -2.67 32.67 35.55
CA LYS A 645 -2.72 33.40 36.82
C LYS A 645 -1.32 33.52 37.40
N ALA A 646 -0.88 34.75 37.66
CA ALA A 646 0.43 35.04 38.25
C ALA A 646 0.36 36.33 39.07
N TYR A 647 1.09 36.38 40.19
CA TYR A 647 1.14 37.56 41.08
C TYR A 647 -0.26 38.09 41.49
N GLY A 648 -1.26 37.21 41.61
CA GLY A 648 -2.65 37.58 41.91
C GLY A 648 -3.46 38.14 40.73
N LEU A 649 -2.85 38.34 39.56
CA LEU A 649 -3.51 38.80 38.34
C LEU A 649 -3.91 37.60 37.45
N LYS A 650 -5.12 37.66 36.87
CA LYS A 650 -5.62 36.68 35.89
C LYS A 650 -5.57 37.32 34.50
N ALA A 651 -4.79 36.75 33.59
CA ALA A 651 -4.72 37.12 32.18
C ALA A 651 -5.34 36.02 31.32
N THR A 652 -6.15 36.41 30.34
CA THR A 652 -6.69 35.50 29.33
C THR A 652 -6.06 35.86 28.00
N ILE A 653 -5.37 34.89 27.40
CA ILE A 653 -4.69 35.00 26.11
C ILE A 653 -5.45 34.10 25.13
N GLN A 654 -5.84 34.65 23.98
CA GLN A 654 -6.49 33.91 22.91
C GLN A 654 -5.64 33.98 21.64
N VAL A 655 -5.37 32.83 21.05
CA VAL A 655 -4.75 32.73 19.72
C VAL A 655 -5.85 32.53 18.69
N VAL A 656 -5.82 33.34 17.64
CA VAL A 656 -6.78 33.37 16.52
C VAL A 656 -6.03 33.39 15.18
N ASP A 657 -6.72 33.20 14.06
CA ASP A 657 -6.20 33.44 12.70
C ASP A 657 -4.81 32.83 12.43
N MET A 658 -4.65 31.53 12.69
CA MET A 658 -3.35 30.86 12.56
C MET A 658 -3.09 30.44 11.12
N GLN A 659 -1.91 30.82 10.63
CA GLN A 659 -1.39 30.43 9.34
C GLN A 659 -0.07 29.69 9.52
N VAL A 660 0.06 28.54 8.86
CA VAL A 660 1.24 27.69 8.94
C VAL A 660 1.60 27.18 7.56
N PHE A 661 2.82 27.45 7.11
CA PHE A 661 3.37 26.92 5.86
C PHE A 661 4.62 26.09 6.13
N VAL A 662 4.62 24.85 5.62
CA VAL A 662 5.67 23.86 5.90
C VAL A 662 6.00 23.07 4.63
N LEU A 663 7.29 22.88 4.39
CA LEU A 663 7.83 22.03 3.33
C LEU A 663 8.61 20.85 3.95
N PRO A 664 7.90 19.83 4.48
CA PRO A 664 8.56 18.61 4.93
C PRO A 664 9.17 17.82 3.77
N ARG A 665 10.33 17.23 4.03
CA ARG A 665 10.99 16.23 3.19
C ARG A 665 10.91 14.87 3.88
N ILE A 666 10.27 13.92 3.22
CA ILE A 666 10.07 12.55 3.68
C ILE A 666 10.96 11.65 2.82
N THR A 667 11.87 10.89 3.43
CA THR A 667 12.82 10.01 2.74
C THR A 667 12.61 8.57 3.17
N LEU A 668 12.36 7.67 2.22
CA LEU A 668 12.26 6.23 2.46
C LEU A 668 13.61 5.56 2.16
N LYS A 669 14.24 4.98 3.18
CA LYS A 669 15.52 4.30 3.03
C LYS A 669 15.88 3.33 4.15
N PRO A 670 16.80 2.38 3.91
CA PRO A 670 17.12 1.84 2.58
C PRO A 670 15.89 1.22 1.90
N LEU A 671 15.85 1.25 0.57
CA LEU A 671 14.86 0.51 -0.21
C LEU A 671 15.28 -0.98 -0.29
N VAL A 672 14.33 -1.88 -0.10
CA VAL A 672 14.54 -3.34 0.00
C VAL A 672 13.54 -4.10 -0.83
N SER A 673 13.87 -5.31 -1.28
CA SER A 673 12.97 -6.16 -2.10
C SER A 673 12.03 -7.04 -1.26
N SER A 674 11.73 -6.63 -0.03
CA SER A 674 10.79 -7.29 0.89
C SER A 674 9.79 -6.27 1.41
N PHE A 675 8.50 -6.62 1.44
CA PHE A 675 7.44 -5.73 1.90
C PHE A 675 7.76 -5.16 3.30
N PRO A 676 7.58 -3.84 3.55
CA PRO A 676 6.93 -2.82 2.71
C PRO A 676 7.83 -2.13 1.67
N CYS A 677 8.98 -2.74 1.34
CA CYS A 677 9.98 -2.29 0.35
C CYS A 677 10.91 -1.15 0.79
N PHE A 678 10.84 -0.74 2.05
CA PHE A 678 11.76 0.20 2.67
C PHE A 678 11.89 -0.12 4.16
N ALA A 679 12.97 0.33 4.78
CA ALA A 679 13.25 0.03 6.17
C ALA A 679 12.90 1.18 7.12
N ASN A 680 13.24 2.43 6.79
CA ASN A 680 12.99 3.59 7.63
C ASN A 680 12.28 4.69 6.82
N ILE A 681 11.49 5.50 7.53
CA ILE A 681 10.97 6.77 7.07
C ILE A 681 11.72 7.87 7.82
N LEU A 682 12.38 8.77 7.11
CA LEU A 682 13.03 9.94 7.70
C LEU A 682 12.25 11.19 7.32
N VAL A 683 11.89 12.01 8.30
CA VAL A 683 11.19 13.27 8.09
C VAL A 683 12.09 14.42 8.54
N SER A 684 12.30 15.41 7.68
CA SER A 684 13.01 16.66 8.00
C SER A 684 12.30 17.86 7.37
N LEU A 685 12.54 19.05 7.91
CA LEU A 685 12.15 20.32 7.32
C LEU A 685 13.33 20.88 6.54
N MET A 686 13.11 21.26 5.29
CA MET A 686 14.16 21.87 4.45
C MET A 686 14.39 23.34 4.81
N GLU A 687 13.33 24.01 5.26
CA GLU A 687 13.34 25.42 5.64
C GLU A 687 12.63 25.61 6.98
N LYS A 688 12.90 26.73 7.65
CA LYS A 688 12.22 27.09 8.89
C LYS A 688 10.73 27.28 8.59
N PRO A 689 9.81 26.63 9.34
CA PRO A 689 8.38 26.72 9.05
C PRO A 689 7.91 28.16 9.23
N HIS A 690 7.05 28.63 8.33
CA HIS A 690 6.37 29.91 8.49
C HIS A 690 5.16 29.70 9.39
N VAL A 691 5.07 30.49 10.47
CA VAL A 691 3.96 30.45 11.42
C VAL A 691 3.56 31.88 11.70
N ASP A 692 2.29 32.19 11.50
CA ASP A 692 1.65 33.46 11.84
C ASP A 692 0.33 33.20 12.58
N PHE A 693 -0.07 34.08 13.48
CA PHE A 693 -1.31 33.97 14.25
C PHE A 693 -1.69 35.31 14.89
N GLY A 694 -2.98 35.60 14.98
CA GLY A 694 -3.47 36.71 15.80
C GLY A 694 -3.41 36.39 17.31
N LEU A 695 -3.17 37.42 18.13
CA LEU A 695 -3.13 37.30 19.59
C LEU A 695 -4.05 38.34 20.24
N LYS A 696 -4.99 37.89 21.07
CA LYS A 696 -5.85 38.74 21.91
C LYS A 696 -5.52 38.54 23.39
N LEU A 697 -5.41 39.63 24.16
CA LEU A 697 -5.14 39.62 25.61
C LEU A 697 -6.26 40.40 26.28
N LEU A 698 -6.96 39.76 27.23
CA LEU A 698 -8.11 40.35 27.93
C LEU A 698 -9.21 40.88 26.96
N GLY A 699 -9.33 40.27 25.78
CA GLY A 699 -10.30 40.68 24.75
C GLY A 699 -9.87 41.88 23.90
N ALA A 700 -8.73 42.52 24.20
CA ALA A 700 -8.13 43.54 23.34
C ALA A 700 -7.14 42.91 22.34
N ASP A 701 -7.08 43.47 21.13
CA ASP A 701 -6.10 43.07 20.12
C ASP A 701 -4.69 43.51 20.54
N VAL A 702 -3.78 42.55 20.67
CA VAL A 702 -2.42 42.75 21.22
C VAL A 702 -1.39 42.95 20.12
N MET A 703 -1.82 43.09 18.86
CA MET A 703 -0.95 43.55 17.78
C MET A 703 -0.28 44.90 18.12
N ALA A 704 -0.79 45.63 19.11
CA ALA A 704 -0.19 46.83 19.69
C ALA A 704 1.04 46.61 20.60
N ILE A 705 1.45 45.35 20.91
CA ILE A 705 2.70 45.02 21.63
C ILE A 705 3.62 44.18 20.73
N PRO A 706 4.32 44.79 19.75
CA PRO A 706 5.12 44.09 18.75
C PRO A 706 6.19 43.16 19.32
N VAL A 707 6.73 43.48 20.50
CA VAL A 707 7.82 42.73 21.15
C VAL A 707 7.34 41.36 21.64
N LEU A 708 6.15 41.27 22.26
CA LEU A 708 5.64 40.03 22.82
C LEU A 708 5.18 39.08 21.71
N TYR A 709 4.50 39.62 20.69
CA TYR A 709 4.06 38.86 19.52
C TYR A 709 5.25 38.24 18.78
N LYS A 710 6.27 39.04 18.43
CA LYS A 710 7.49 38.53 17.76
C LYS A 710 8.21 37.48 18.61
N PHE A 711 8.32 37.70 19.92
CA PHE A 711 8.99 36.74 20.82
C PHE A 711 8.31 35.37 20.81
N VAL A 712 6.97 35.30 20.90
CA VAL A 712 6.24 34.03 20.90
C VAL A 712 6.36 33.33 19.54
N GLN A 713 6.22 34.08 18.46
CA GLN A 713 6.37 33.57 17.09
C GLN A 713 7.77 32.98 16.86
N GLU A 714 8.83 33.74 17.17
CA GLU A 714 10.21 33.29 17.04
C GLU A 714 10.49 32.04 17.90
N THR A 715 10.01 32.02 19.15
CA THR A 715 10.18 30.87 20.05
C THR A 715 9.55 29.59 19.50
N ILE A 716 8.32 29.67 18.95
CA ILE A 716 7.64 28.52 18.36
C ILE A 716 8.40 28.03 17.12
N MET A 717 8.75 28.95 16.21
CA MET A 717 9.46 28.60 14.99
C MET A 717 10.85 28.01 15.28
N ASP A 718 11.58 28.56 16.25
CA ASP A 718 12.89 28.05 16.69
C ASP A 718 12.77 26.67 17.35
N GLN A 719 11.73 26.45 18.16
CA GLN A 719 11.52 25.16 18.79
C GLN A 719 11.23 24.07 17.75
N VAL A 720 10.35 24.34 16.77
CA VAL A 720 10.04 23.39 15.69
C VAL A 720 11.27 23.17 14.78
N ALA A 721 11.97 24.23 14.41
CA ALA A 721 13.18 24.15 13.60
C ALA A 721 14.29 23.35 14.32
N SER A 722 14.47 23.56 15.63
CA SER A 722 15.49 22.86 16.42
C SER A 722 15.29 21.34 16.48
N MET A 723 14.06 20.86 16.25
CA MET A 723 13.72 19.44 16.27
C MET A 723 13.88 18.78 14.90
N PHE A 724 13.45 19.45 13.83
CA PHE A 724 13.30 18.81 12.51
C PHE A 724 13.99 19.51 11.35
N LEU A 725 14.62 20.67 11.53
CA LEU A 725 15.35 21.35 10.46
C LEU A 725 16.58 20.53 10.05
N TRP A 726 16.73 20.30 8.75
CA TRP A 726 17.88 19.58 8.20
C TRP A 726 19.21 20.20 8.72
N PRO A 727 20.20 19.38 9.14
CA PRO A 727 20.33 17.93 8.95
C PRO A 727 19.62 17.05 9.99
N LYS A 728 18.89 17.63 10.95
CA LYS A 728 18.15 16.84 11.95
C LYS A 728 16.93 16.18 11.31
N THR A 729 16.75 14.89 11.57
CA THR A 729 15.69 14.06 10.99
C THR A 729 14.95 13.29 12.09
N LEU A 730 13.64 13.16 11.94
CA LEU A 730 12.84 12.19 12.66
C LEU A 730 12.91 10.85 11.93
N GLU A 731 13.56 9.85 12.54
CA GLU A 731 13.65 8.51 11.99
C GLU A 731 12.59 7.59 12.58
N VAL A 732 11.75 7.03 11.72
CA VAL A 732 10.72 6.06 12.07
C VAL A 732 11.10 4.71 11.45
N PRO A 733 11.60 3.75 12.24
CA PRO A 733 11.92 2.42 11.76
C PRO A 733 10.64 1.63 11.47
N ILE A 734 10.55 1.05 10.29
CA ILE A 734 9.41 0.25 9.81
C ILE A 734 9.76 -1.24 9.78
N MET A 735 11.02 -1.57 9.46
CA MET A 735 11.52 -2.94 9.43
C MET A 735 12.59 -3.15 10.50
N ASP A 736 12.71 -4.39 10.98
CA ASP A 736 13.86 -4.81 11.79
C ASP A 736 15.17 -4.51 11.02
N PRO A 737 16.11 -3.74 11.62
CA PRO A 737 17.40 -3.41 11.01
C PRO A 737 18.16 -4.62 10.45
N SER A 738 17.98 -5.79 11.07
CA SER A 738 18.61 -7.06 10.69
C SER A 738 18.18 -7.57 9.30
N LYS A 739 17.01 -7.13 8.82
CA LYS A 739 16.43 -7.51 7.51
C LYS A 739 16.63 -6.44 6.42
N ALA A 740 17.00 -5.22 6.81
CA ALA A 740 16.93 -4.01 5.97
C ALA A 740 18.17 -3.74 5.11
N SER A 741 19.38 -4.04 5.59
CA SER A 741 20.62 -3.92 4.82
C SER A 741 21.76 -4.53 5.62
N LYS A 742 22.31 -5.66 5.16
CA LYS A 742 23.47 -6.26 5.83
C LYS A 742 24.71 -5.48 5.40
N LYS A 743 25.16 -4.58 6.28
CA LYS A 743 26.47 -3.90 6.16
C LYS A 743 27.56 -4.96 5.95
N PRO A 744 28.61 -4.68 5.17
CA PRO A 744 29.73 -5.61 5.10
C PRO A 744 30.35 -5.72 6.50
N VAL A 745 30.49 -6.94 7.00
CA VAL A 745 30.95 -7.27 8.36
C VAL A 745 32.38 -7.82 8.38
N GLY A 746 32.96 -8.11 7.22
CA GLY A 746 34.36 -8.51 7.10
C GLY A 746 34.79 -8.83 5.68
N ILE A 747 36.05 -9.23 5.53
CA ILE A 747 36.66 -9.69 4.28
C ILE A 747 37.07 -11.15 4.44
N LEU A 748 36.83 -11.95 3.41
CA LEU A 748 37.36 -13.30 3.26
C LEU A 748 38.38 -13.32 2.12
N LEU A 749 39.63 -13.65 2.45
CA LEU A 749 40.66 -13.95 1.46
C LEU A 749 40.64 -15.46 1.21
N VAL A 750 40.49 -15.85 -0.04
CA VAL A 750 40.42 -17.24 -0.48
C VAL A 750 41.61 -17.51 -1.38
N LYS A 751 42.60 -18.21 -0.86
CA LYS A 751 43.77 -18.63 -1.63
C LYS A 751 43.61 -20.07 -2.08
N VAL A 752 43.43 -20.24 -3.38
CA VAL A 752 43.33 -21.56 -4.02
C VAL A 752 44.74 -22.11 -4.18
N LEU A 753 45.11 -23.05 -3.32
CA LEU A 753 46.44 -23.65 -3.33
C LEU A 753 46.53 -24.67 -4.46
N ARG A 754 45.76 -25.76 -4.37
CA ARG A 754 45.83 -26.88 -5.31
C ARG A 754 44.58 -27.75 -5.29
N ALA A 755 44.45 -28.58 -6.31
CA ALA A 755 43.56 -29.73 -6.30
C ALA A 755 44.35 -31.01 -6.58
N GLN A 756 43.89 -32.13 -6.06
CA GLN A 756 44.55 -33.42 -6.18
C GLN A 756 43.55 -34.51 -6.59
N ASN A 757 44.06 -35.56 -7.24
CA ASN A 757 43.30 -36.73 -7.64
C ASN A 757 42.06 -36.38 -8.47
N LEU A 758 42.14 -35.33 -9.31
CA LEU A 758 41.06 -35.00 -10.22
C LEU A 758 40.87 -36.16 -11.21
N ARG A 759 39.65 -36.68 -11.29
CA ARG A 759 39.37 -37.87 -12.11
C ARG A 759 39.54 -37.60 -13.61
N GLU A 760 39.91 -38.59 -14.42
CA GLU A 760 39.97 -38.46 -15.89
C GLU A 760 38.58 -38.48 -16.56
N LYS A 761 38.48 -38.11 -17.85
CA LYS A 761 37.23 -38.21 -18.63
C LYS A 761 37.43 -39.15 -19.82
N GLY A 762 37.15 -40.45 -19.65
CA GLY A 762 37.07 -41.42 -20.74
C GLY A 762 38.35 -41.52 -21.60
N PRO A 763 38.31 -42.28 -22.70
CA PRO A 763 39.52 -42.78 -23.37
C PRO A 763 40.33 -41.77 -24.20
N LEU A 764 39.99 -40.47 -24.25
CA LEU A 764 40.59 -39.53 -25.23
C LEU A 764 40.76 -38.06 -24.78
N GLY A 765 40.80 -37.73 -23.49
CA GLY A 765 40.88 -36.31 -23.06
C GLY A 765 41.79 -36.01 -21.87
N LYS A 766 42.90 -35.30 -22.11
CA LYS A 766 43.66 -34.59 -21.05
C LYS A 766 42.86 -33.35 -20.59
N ARG A 767 42.81 -33.09 -19.28
CA ARG A 767 41.98 -32.02 -18.69
C ARG A 767 42.75 -30.73 -18.43
N ASP A 768 42.08 -29.62 -18.67
CA ASP A 768 42.58 -28.28 -18.40
C ASP A 768 41.82 -27.63 -17.22
N PRO A 769 42.07 -28.03 -15.95
CA PRO A 769 41.28 -27.54 -14.81
C PRO A 769 41.52 -26.07 -14.49
N TYR A 770 40.43 -25.44 -14.03
CA TYR A 770 40.40 -24.16 -13.32
C TYR A 770 39.28 -24.19 -12.28
N VAL A 771 39.39 -23.35 -11.26
CA VAL A 771 38.41 -23.20 -10.18
C VAL A 771 37.64 -21.91 -10.37
N LYS A 772 36.31 -21.98 -10.23
CA LYS A 772 35.39 -20.85 -10.28
C LYS A 772 34.79 -20.66 -8.89
N LEU A 773 35.09 -19.52 -8.28
CA LEU A 773 34.66 -19.15 -6.94
C LEU A 773 33.52 -18.13 -7.02
N LYS A 774 32.47 -18.33 -6.21
CA LYS A 774 31.35 -17.40 -6.09
C LYS A 774 30.82 -17.38 -4.66
N MET A 775 30.42 -16.21 -4.18
CA MET A 775 29.73 -16.10 -2.89
C MET A 775 28.22 -16.26 -3.08
N SER A 776 27.57 -17.06 -2.23
CA SER A 776 26.11 -17.27 -2.30
C SER A 776 25.37 -15.94 -2.11
N GLY A 777 24.33 -15.72 -2.92
CA GLY A 777 23.56 -14.46 -2.93
C GLY A 777 24.27 -13.25 -3.57
N SER A 778 25.52 -13.37 -4.03
CA SER A 778 26.23 -12.26 -4.70
C SER A 778 25.83 -12.10 -6.17
N LYS A 779 25.58 -10.85 -6.58
CA LYS A 779 25.35 -10.44 -7.99
C LYS A 779 26.65 -10.26 -8.78
N LEU A 780 27.81 -10.29 -8.13
CA LEU A 780 29.11 -10.11 -8.78
C LEU A 780 29.47 -11.35 -9.63
N PRO A 781 30.20 -11.16 -10.74
CA PRO A 781 30.70 -12.27 -11.54
C PRO A 781 31.63 -13.14 -10.70
N SER A 782 31.59 -14.45 -10.95
CA SER A 782 32.49 -15.42 -10.31
C SER A 782 33.95 -15.14 -10.63
N LYS A 783 34.84 -15.23 -9.65
CA LYS A 783 36.29 -15.17 -9.86
C LYS A 783 36.80 -16.54 -10.32
N LYS A 784 37.80 -16.59 -11.20
CA LYS A 784 38.31 -17.85 -11.78
C LYS A 784 39.84 -17.91 -11.69
N THR A 785 40.38 -19.10 -11.43
CA THR A 785 41.83 -19.33 -11.50
C THR A 785 42.32 -19.43 -12.94
N ALA A 786 43.64 -19.32 -13.12
CA ALA A 786 44.28 -19.66 -14.39
C ALA A 786 44.02 -21.13 -14.77
N VAL A 787 43.81 -21.38 -16.05
CA VAL A 787 43.64 -22.73 -16.58
C VAL A 787 44.99 -23.43 -16.60
N LYS A 788 45.10 -24.61 -15.98
CA LYS A 788 46.30 -25.45 -16.04
C LYS A 788 46.10 -26.56 -17.04
N HIS A 789 46.90 -26.61 -18.10
CA HIS A 789 46.68 -27.58 -19.17
C HIS A 789 47.11 -29.00 -18.77
N SER A 790 46.28 -29.99 -19.12
CA SER A 790 46.58 -31.42 -18.97
C SER A 790 47.07 -31.86 -17.58
N ASN A 791 46.54 -31.28 -16.50
CA ASN A 791 47.03 -31.54 -15.14
C ASN A 791 45.89 -32.03 -14.22
N LEU A 792 46.05 -33.20 -13.60
CA LEU A 792 45.08 -33.76 -12.64
C LEU A 792 45.39 -33.41 -11.18
N ASN A 793 46.57 -32.83 -10.93
CA ASN A 793 47.00 -32.31 -9.64
C ASN A 793 47.46 -30.84 -9.79
N PRO A 794 46.58 -29.94 -10.26
CA PRO A 794 46.94 -28.55 -10.52
C PRO A 794 47.25 -27.78 -9.24
N GLU A 795 48.32 -26.99 -9.26
CA GLU A 795 48.65 -26.00 -8.24
C GLU A 795 48.49 -24.59 -8.83
N TRP A 796 47.70 -23.76 -8.18
CA TRP A 796 47.41 -22.39 -8.63
C TRP A 796 48.11 -21.35 -7.77
N ASN A 797 48.06 -21.49 -6.45
CA ASN A 797 48.53 -20.49 -5.49
C ASN A 797 47.96 -19.09 -5.78
N GLN A 798 46.69 -19.00 -6.14
CA GLN A 798 46.03 -17.73 -6.49
C GLN A 798 45.06 -17.29 -5.40
N GLU A 799 45.18 -16.04 -4.99
CA GLU A 799 44.34 -15.43 -3.95
C GLU A 799 43.21 -14.60 -4.55
N PHE A 800 42.03 -14.70 -3.94
CA PHE A 800 40.83 -13.97 -4.32
C PHE A 800 40.16 -13.38 -3.08
N LYS A 801 39.88 -12.07 -3.14
CA LYS A 801 39.18 -11.33 -2.07
C LYS A 801 37.66 -11.35 -2.26
N PHE A 802 36.92 -11.60 -1.19
CA PHE A 802 35.45 -11.56 -1.11
C PHE A 802 34.99 -10.70 0.07
N VAL A 803 33.90 -9.94 -0.12
CA VAL A 803 33.27 -9.14 0.93
C VAL A 803 32.16 -9.95 1.60
N ILE A 804 32.24 -10.07 2.93
CA ILE A 804 31.26 -10.80 3.75
C ILE A 804 30.25 -9.81 4.32
N ARG A 805 28.97 -10.09 4.11
CA ARG A 805 27.84 -9.29 4.64
C ARG A 805 27.08 -10.03 5.71
N ASP A 806 27.06 -11.37 5.64
CA ASP A 806 26.43 -12.22 6.62
C ASP A 806 27.11 -13.59 6.73
N PRO A 807 28.04 -13.77 7.68
CA PRO A 807 28.72 -15.04 7.87
C PRO A 807 27.77 -16.16 8.34
N GLU A 808 26.61 -15.86 8.92
CA GLU A 808 25.67 -16.88 9.39
C GLU A 808 24.91 -17.59 8.27
N THR A 809 24.72 -16.93 7.12
CA THR A 809 23.92 -17.47 6.00
C THR A 809 24.66 -17.57 4.66
N GLN A 810 25.80 -16.90 4.51
CA GLN A 810 26.59 -16.97 3.28
C GLN A 810 27.45 -18.24 3.20
N GLU A 811 27.63 -18.72 1.97
CA GLU A 811 28.43 -19.88 1.61
C GLU A 811 29.36 -19.53 0.44
N LEU A 812 30.57 -20.10 0.45
CA LEU A 812 31.50 -20.02 -0.68
C LEU A 812 31.25 -21.20 -1.62
N ASP A 813 30.72 -20.91 -2.80
CA ASP A 813 30.51 -21.89 -3.87
C ASP A 813 31.79 -22.07 -4.70
N ILE A 814 32.30 -23.30 -4.77
CA ILE A 814 33.51 -23.68 -5.50
C ILE A 814 33.12 -24.66 -6.59
N ASN A 815 33.34 -24.28 -7.85
CA ASN A 815 33.01 -25.09 -9.02
C ASN A 815 34.23 -25.33 -9.89
N PHE A 816 34.43 -26.56 -10.36
CA PHE A 816 35.54 -26.89 -11.26
C PHE A 816 35.12 -26.83 -12.74
N GLY A 817 35.93 -26.14 -13.56
CA GLY A 817 35.80 -26.10 -15.00
C GLY A 817 34.55 -25.38 -15.54
N LYS A 818 34.15 -25.73 -16.77
CA LYS A 818 33.11 -25.02 -17.54
C LYS A 818 31.67 -25.42 -17.17
N ASP A 819 31.47 -26.64 -16.66
CA ASP A 819 30.17 -27.22 -16.30
C ASP A 819 30.22 -27.83 -14.88
N GLU A 820 29.11 -27.80 -14.13
CA GLU A 820 28.94 -28.37 -12.76
C GLU A 820 29.27 -29.89 -12.66
N LYS A 821 29.50 -30.55 -13.79
CA LYS A 821 29.74 -31.99 -13.92
C LYS A 821 31.15 -32.44 -13.49
N LEU A 822 32.04 -31.51 -13.14
CA LEU A 822 33.45 -31.79 -12.82
C LEU A 822 33.74 -31.84 -11.32
N GLY A 823 32.79 -31.44 -10.47
CA GLY A 823 32.94 -31.43 -9.03
C GLY A 823 32.58 -30.06 -8.45
N MET A 824 31.75 -30.05 -7.41
CA MET A 824 31.41 -28.86 -6.64
C MET A 824 31.63 -29.10 -5.15
N CYS A 825 31.97 -28.03 -4.45
CA CYS A 825 32.05 -27.99 -3.00
C CYS A 825 31.47 -26.66 -2.51
N LYS A 826 30.84 -26.67 -1.34
CA LYS A 826 30.31 -25.49 -0.67
C LYS A 826 30.86 -25.40 0.74
N ILE A 827 31.47 -24.27 1.07
CA ILE A 827 32.00 -24.03 2.41
C ILE A 827 31.11 -23.02 3.12
N SER A 828 30.48 -23.45 4.22
CA SER A 828 29.67 -22.57 5.07
C SER A 828 30.57 -21.64 5.88
N LEU A 829 30.32 -20.33 5.81
CA LEU A 829 31.13 -19.34 6.50
C LEU A 829 30.88 -19.29 8.02
N LYS A 830 29.77 -19.86 8.48
CA LYS A 830 29.39 -19.93 9.90
C LYS A 830 30.44 -20.63 10.78
N LYS A 831 31.21 -21.54 10.18
CA LYS A 831 32.22 -22.33 10.89
C LYS A 831 33.60 -21.67 10.94
N LEU A 832 33.80 -20.54 10.24
CA LEU A 832 35.10 -19.87 10.16
C LEU A 832 35.32 -18.97 11.36
N THR A 833 36.49 -19.10 11.98
CA THR A 833 36.92 -18.18 13.03
C THR A 833 37.79 -17.04 12.45
N PRO A 834 37.88 -15.86 13.10
CA PRO A 834 38.78 -14.80 12.67
C PRO A 834 40.24 -15.29 12.66
N GLY A 835 40.91 -15.19 11.50
CA GLY A 835 42.25 -15.76 11.30
C GLY A 835 42.35 -16.54 9.99
N THR A 836 43.47 -17.25 9.81
CA THR A 836 43.75 -18.09 8.64
C THR A 836 43.54 -19.57 8.97
N GLU A 837 42.71 -20.23 8.19
CA GLU A 837 42.44 -21.67 8.27
C GLU A 837 42.73 -22.33 6.92
N VAL A 838 43.40 -23.48 6.92
CA VAL A 838 43.62 -24.29 5.71
C VAL A 838 42.61 -25.42 5.70
N ILE A 839 41.79 -25.47 4.65
CA ILE A 839 40.72 -26.46 4.49
C ILE A 839 41.04 -27.33 3.27
N THR A 840 40.99 -28.65 3.46
CA THR A 840 40.95 -29.62 2.37
C THR A 840 39.57 -30.25 2.34
N ASP A 841 38.88 -30.17 1.21
CA ASP A 841 37.52 -30.69 1.07
C ASP A 841 37.36 -31.53 -0.21
N ASN A 842 36.43 -32.48 -0.15
CA ASN A 842 36.13 -33.40 -1.24
C ASN A 842 35.21 -32.76 -2.28
N LEU A 843 35.49 -33.02 -3.55
CA LEU A 843 34.64 -32.57 -4.65
C LEU A 843 33.54 -33.60 -4.90
N ILE A 844 32.28 -33.17 -4.76
CA ILE A 844 31.11 -34.01 -4.94
C ILE A 844 30.55 -33.82 -6.36
N LYS A 845 30.06 -34.89 -6.99
CA LYS A 845 29.32 -34.85 -8.25
C LYS A 845 27.82 -34.76 -7.93
N THR A 846 27.10 -33.91 -8.64
CA THR A 846 25.67 -33.54 -8.50
C THR A 846 24.77 -34.53 -7.74
N MET A 847 23.95 -34.03 -6.80
CA MET A 847 22.90 -34.79 -6.09
C MET A 847 21.83 -35.31 -7.07
N GLU A 848 21.53 -36.60 -7.02
CA GLU A 848 20.28 -37.15 -7.58
C GLU A 848 19.13 -37.07 -6.54
N PRO A 849 17.86 -36.94 -6.97
CA PRO A 849 16.74 -36.60 -6.08
C PRO A 849 16.36 -37.66 -5.04
N ASN A 850 16.92 -38.86 -5.11
CA ASN A 850 16.45 -40.02 -4.35
C ASN A 850 17.33 -40.41 -3.15
N GLY A 851 18.12 -39.49 -2.60
CA GLY A 851 18.73 -39.66 -1.26
C GLY A 851 19.75 -40.79 -1.09
N ILE A 852 20.20 -41.46 -2.16
CA ILE A 852 21.31 -42.42 -2.10
C ILE A 852 22.60 -41.68 -2.47
N GLN A 853 23.47 -41.47 -1.47
CA GLN A 853 24.82 -40.93 -1.68
C GLN A 853 25.62 -41.90 -2.55
N ASN A 854 25.96 -41.49 -3.78
CA ASN A 854 26.96 -42.21 -4.56
C ASN A 854 28.33 -41.60 -4.24
N GLU A 855 29.06 -42.23 -3.32
CA GLU A 855 30.43 -41.90 -2.88
C GLU A 855 31.46 -42.09 -4.00
N LYS A 856 31.44 -41.27 -5.05
CA LYS A 856 32.59 -41.19 -5.97
C LYS A 856 33.11 -39.77 -6.01
N SER A 857 34.07 -39.49 -5.11
CA SER A 857 34.84 -38.25 -5.06
C SER A 857 35.40 -37.91 -6.45
N ALA A 858 35.19 -36.66 -6.89
CA ALA A 858 35.68 -36.14 -8.15
C ALA A 858 37.13 -35.61 -8.06
N GLY A 859 37.71 -35.63 -6.85
CA GLY A 859 39.03 -35.12 -6.46
C GLY A 859 38.94 -34.32 -5.17
N GLU A 860 40.07 -33.82 -4.69
CA GLU A 860 40.16 -33.00 -3.47
C GLU A 860 40.66 -31.59 -3.82
N ILE A 861 40.18 -30.57 -3.09
CA ILE A 861 40.68 -29.19 -3.20
C ILE A 861 41.23 -28.72 -1.86
N THR A 862 42.40 -28.08 -1.88
CA THR A 862 43.00 -27.43 -0.71
C THR A 862 42.95 -25.92 -0.88
N LEU A 863 42.32 -25.24 0.08
CA LEU A 863 42.14 -23.79 0.14
C LEU A 863 42.72 -23.24 1.45
N GLU A 864 43.30 -22.06 1.39
CA GLU A 864 43.65 -21.26 2.56
C GLU A 864 42.65 -20.10 2.66
N LEU A 865 41.84 -20.09 3.72
CA LEU A 865 40.79 -19.12 3.97
C LEU A 865 41.21 -18.20 5.11
N THR A 866 41.31 -16.89 4.85
CA THR A 866 41.59 -15.91 5.90
C THR A 866 40.38 -15.00 6.10
N TYR A 867 39.71 -15.13 7.24
CA TYR A 867 38.58 -14.27 7.60
C TYR A 867 39.04 -13.10 8.50
N LYS A 868 38.77 -11.87 8.05
CA LYS A 868 39.10 -10.62 8.73
C LYS A 868 37.80 -9.85 9.03
N PRO A 869 37.23 -9.93 10.24
CA PRO A 869 36.05 -9.16 10.62
C PRO A 869 36.40 -7.68 10.80
N PHE A 870 35.47 -6.78 10.44
CA PHE A 870 35.61 -5.35 10.71
C PHE A 870 35.29 -5.06 12.18
N LYS A 871 36.16 -4.33 12.89
CA LYS A 871 35.92 -3.92 14.28
C LYS A 871 35.19 -2.57 14.32
N GLU A 872 34.19 -2.43 15.18
CA GLU A 872 33.58 -1.12 15.48
C GLU A 872 34.44 -0.34 16.47
N GLY A 873 34.91 0.85 16.07
CA GLY A 873 35.37 1.90 16.98
C GLY A 873 36.81 1.81 17.50
N ASN A 874 37.76 2.38 16.74
CA ASN A 874 38.73 3.42 17.18
C ASN A 874 39.90 3.45 16.20
N VAL A 875 40.09 4.60 15.56
CA VAL A 875 41.23 4.88 14.69
C VAL A 875 42.47 5.08 15.54
N GLN A 876 43.49 4.23 15.36
CA GLN A 876 44.88 4.61 15.59
C GLN A 876 45.75 4.14 14.42
N LYS A 877 46.76 4.97 14.15
CA LYS A 877 47.58 5.13 12.96
C LYS A 877 48.45 3.90 12.63
N GLU A 878 48.18 3.31 11.48
CA GLU A 878 49.14 2.91 10.42
C GLU A 878 48.26 2.59 9.20
N ASP A 879 48.42 3.34 8.10
CA ASP A 879 47.44 3.50 7.00
C ASP A 879 47.03 2.16 6.35
N PRO A 880 45.83 1.64 6.63
CA PRO A 880 45.39 0.41 6.02
C PRO A 880 44.80 0.75 4.63
N GLY A 881 45.28 0.07 3.59
CA GLY A 881 44.78 0.20 2.21
C GLY A 881 43.26 0.08 2.10
N GLY A 882 42.67 0.29 0.93
CA GLY A 882 41.22 0.43 0.85
C GLY A 882 40.64 0.15 -0.52
N LEU A 883 39.34 0.38 -0.64
CA LEU A 883 38.61 0.29 -1.89
C LEU A 883 38.20 1.69 -2.32
N LEU A 884 38.64 2.08 -3.52
CA LEU A 884 38.17 3.26 -4.21
C LEU A 884 37.07 2.83 -5.18
N TYR A 885 35.83 3.21 -4.88
CA TYR A 885 34.72 3.08 -5.81
C TYR A 885 34.65 4.34 -6.67
N VAL A 886 34.50 4.16 -7.98
CA VAL A 886 34.35 5.22 -8.97
C VAL A 886 33.11 4.92 -9.79
N VAL A 887 32.10 5.78 -9.71
CA VAL A 887 30.89 5.69 -10.53
C VAL A 887 30.93 6.76 -11.59
N VAL A 888 30.89 6.35 -12.85
CA VAL A 888 30.81 7.25 -14.00
C VAL A 888 29.34 7.43 -14.37
N HIS A 889 28.77 8.59 -14.06
CA HIS A 889 27.33 8.84 -14.19
C HIS A 889 26.96 9.19 -15.63
N GLU A 890 27.35 10.39 -16.08
CA GLU A 890 27.04 10.91 -17.40
C GLU A 890 28.11 11.91 -17.86
N ALA A 891 28.18 12.15 -19.16
CA ALA A 891 28.88 13.29 -19.72
C ALA A 891 27.89 14.16 -20.51
N LYS A 892 28.16 15.45 -20.61
CA LYS A 892 27.34 16.43 -21.34
C LYS A 892 28.19 17.20 -22.33
N GLU A 893 27.55 17.65 -23.40
CA GLU A 893 28.13 18.55 -24.40
C GLU A 893 29.46 18.04 -25.01
N LEU A 894 29.58 16.72 -25.23
CA LEU A 894 30.77 16.14 -25.84
C LEU A 894 30.90 16.57 -27.31
N GLU A 895 32.07 17.12 -27.66
CA GLU A 895 32.39 17.58 -29.02
C GLU A 895 33.25 16.54 -29.76
N GLY A 896 32.60 15.69 -30.56
CA GLY A 896 33.27 14.73 -31.44
C GLY A 896 32.93 14.94 -32.93
N LYS A 897 33.77 14.45 -33.85
CA LYS A 897 33.48 14.49 -35.29
C LYS A 897 32.27 13.60 -35.59
N CYS A 898 31.36 14.00 -36.49
CA CYS A 898 30.07 13.33 -36.74
C CYS A 898 30.06 11.79 -36.56
N ASN A 899 29.08 11.31 -35.77
CA ASN A 899 28.82 9.90 -35.37
C ASN A 899 29.83 9.30 -34.36
N THR A 900 30.15 10.07 -33.31
CA THR A 900 30.96 9.61 -32.19
C THR A 900 30.18 8.70 -31.24
N ASN A 901 30.70 7.51 -30.96
CA ASN A 901 30.19 6.62 -29.92
C ASN A 901 31.07 6.70 -28.66
N PRO A 902 30.70 7.48 -27.63
CA PRO A 902 31.57 7.71 -26.47
C PRO A 902 31.58 6.56 -25.46
N TYR A 903 32.73 6.40 -24.80
CA TYR A 903 32.94 5.59 -23.60
C TYR A 903 34.04 6.25 -22.75
N VAL A 904 34.08 5.90 -21.47
CA VAL A 904 35.06 6.46 -20.51
C VAL A 904 36.10 5.39 -20.19
N LYS A 905 37.36 5.81 -20.15
CA LYS A 905 38.51 5.02 -19.74
C LYS A 905 39.06 5.60 -18.43
N LEU A 906 39.01 4.80 -17.37
CA LEU A 906 39.58 5.10 -16.07
C LEU A 906 40.95 4.42 -15.96
N THR A 907 41.98 5.16 -15.57
CA THR A 907 43.34 4.66 -15.39
C THR A 907 43.87 5.05 -14.00
N PHE A 908 44.16 4.06 -13.17
CA PHE A 908 44.67 4.25 -11.81
C PHE A 908 45.81 3.28 -11.54
N LYS A 909 47.00 3.78 -11.18
CA LYS A 909 48.22 2.97 -10.92
C LYS A 909 48.46 1.85 -11.95
N GLY A 910 48.26 2.15 -13.24
CA GLY A 910 48.45 1.19 -14.34
C GLY A 910 47.27 0.24 -14.61
N VAL A 911 46.22 0.24 -13.78
CA VAL A 911 44.97 -0.52 -14.01
C VAL A 911 44.01 0.29 -14.86
N GLU A 912 43.58 -0.27 -15.99
CA GLU A 912 42.59 0.35 -16.88
C GLU A 912 41.20 -0.30 -16.74
N LYS A 913 40.16 0.52 -16.57
CA LYS A 913 38.76 0.11 -16.63
C LYS A 913 37.99 0.98 -17.61
N LYS A 914 36.98 0.43 -18.29
CA LYS A 914 36.24 1.12 -19.36
C LYS A 914 34.74 0.92 -19.23
N THR A 915 33.96 1.94 -19.51
CA THR A 915 32.49 1.86 -19.60
C THR A 915 32.04 1.23 -20.92
N LYS A 916 30.75 0.91 -21.02
CA LYS A 916 30.13 0.54 -22.29
C LYS A 916 30.14 1.71 -23.26
N VAL A 917 30.21 1.38 -24.54
CA VAL A 917 30.12 2.35 -25.63
C VAL A 917 28.66 2.74 -25.83
N VAL A 918 28.35 4.03 -25.73
CA VAL A 918 27.02 4.58 -26.05
C VAL A 918 27.03 5.02 -27.51
N LYS A 919 26.01 4.63 -28.29
CA LYS A 919 25.97 4.93 -29.72
C LYS A 919 25.47 6.35 -29.97
N GLU A 920 26.20 7.10 -30.80
CA GLU A 920 25.83 8.39 -31.40
C GLU A 920 25.19 9.39 -30.43
N ASN A 921 25.72 9.48 -29.20
CA ASN A 921 25.15 10.31 -28.15
C ASN A 921 26.19 11.27 -27.59
N ARG A 922 25.94 12.58 -27.66
CA ARG A 922 26.82 13.63 -27.10
C ARG A 922 26.59 13.91 -25.62
N ASN A 923 25.52 13.36 -25.05
CA ASN A 923 25.18 13.40 -23.63
C ASN A 923 25.01 11.97 -23.07
N PRO A 924 26.06 11.12 -23.17
CA PRO A 924 25.98 9.72 -22.79
C PRO A 924 25.76 9.54 -21.29
N ARG A 925 24.95 8.54 -20.93
CA ARG A 925 24.71 8.11 -19.55
C ARG A 925 25.18 6.67 -19.40
N TRP A 926 26.10 6.43 -18.47
CA TRP A 926 26.64 5.09 -18.20
C TRP A 926 26.10 4.53 -16.89
N LYS A 927 26.18 5.31 -15.81
CA LYS A 927 25.87 4.85 -14.44
C LYS A 927 26.59 3.54 -14.10
N GLU A 928 27.85 3.42 -14.50
CA GLU A 928 28.67 2.23 -14.30
C GLU A 928 29.64 2.44 -13.14
N GLU A 929 29.72 1.44 -12.26
CA GLU A 929 30.57 1.44 -11.07
C GLU A 929 31.84 0.62 -11.31
N PHE A 930 32.97 1.17 -10.89
CA PHE A 930 34.28 0.55 -10.97
C PHE A 930 34.96 0.56 -9.60
N GLU A 931 35.58 -0.55 -9.24
CA GLU A 931 36.29 -0.71 -7.96
C GLU A 931 37.80 -0.78 -8.19
N PHE A 932 38.58 0.09 -7.55
CA PHE A 932 40.04 0.03 -7.55
C PHE A 932 40.53 -0.40 -6.16
N GLU A 933 41.24 -1.53 -6.12
CA GLU A 933 41.87 -2.02 -4.89
C GLU A 933 43.18 -1.25 -4.67
N CYS A 934 43.33 -0.66 -3.49
CA CYS A 934 44.49 0.15 -3.12
C CYS A 934 45.20 -0.52 -1.93
N GLU A 935 46.47 -0.89 -2.08
CA GLU A 935 47.27 -1.50 -1.01
C GLU A 935 47.59 -0.50 0.12
N GLU A 936 47.67 0.79 -0.23
CA GLU A 936 47.91 1.93 0.67
C GLU A 936 46.87 3.03 0.41
N THR A 937 46.63 3.91 1.38
CA THR A 937 45.73 5.07 1.22
C THR A 937 46.24 5.97 0.08
N PRO A 938 45.51 6.13 -1.03
CA PRO A 938 46.02 6.80 -2.22
C PRO A 938 45.89 8.34 -2.13
N ALA A 939 46.19 8.92 -0.97
CA ALA A 939 45.97 10.34 -0.70
C ALA A 939 46.76 11.27 -1.63
N ASN A 940 47.91 10.82 -2.15
CA ASN A 940 48.76 11.58 -3.08
C ASN A 940 48.63 11.13 -4.53
N ASP A 941 47.75 10.16 -4.83
CA ASP A 941 47.58 9.62 -6.17
C ASP A 941 46.47 10.35 -6.94
N LYS A 942 46.52 10.23 -8.27
CA LYS A 942 45.51 10.77 -9.19
C LYS A 942 44.84 9.66 -9.97
N LEU A 943 43.53 9.79 -10.18
CA LEU A 943 42.78 8.99 -11.16
C LEU A 943 42.74 9.74 -12.49
N HIS A 944 43.28 9.13 -13.55
CA HIS A 944 43.13 9.65 -14.90
C HIS A 944 41.84 9.15 -15.53
N VAL A 945 40.99 10.07 -15.98
CA VAL A 945 39.72 9.80 -16.64
C VAL A 945 39.76 10.36 -18.05
N GLU A 946 39.63 9.52 -19.06
CA GLU A 946 39.60 9.95 -20.46
C GLU A 946 38.29 9.52 -21.14
N VAL A 947 37.60 10.46 -21.77
CA VAL A 947 36.42 10.19 -22.60
C VAL A 947 36.86 9.99 -24.04
N LEU A 948 36.59 8.82 -24.59
CA LEU A 948 37.02 8.40 -25.91
C LEU A 948 35.83 8.17 -26.83
N GLY A 949 35.96 8.59 -28.08
CA GLY A 949 35.00 8.38 -29.16
C GLY A 949 35.48 7.32 -30.16
N THR A 950 34.56 6.48 -30.65
CA THR A 950 34.83 5.54 -31.76
C THR A 950 33.88 5.76 -32.94
N LYS A 951 34.36 5.49 -34.17
CA LYS A 951 33.55 5.51 -35.40
C LYS A 951 33.22 4.10 -35.87
N LYS A 952 31.93 3.72 -35.86
CA LYS A 952 31.39 2.37 -36.17
C LYS A 952 32.02 1.25 -35.33
N ALA A 953 31.46 0.04 -35.39
CA ALA A 953 31.76 -1.09 -34.50
C ALA A 953 33.22 -1.66 -34.57
N LEU A 954 34.15 -0.98 -35.23
CA LEU A 954 35.56 -1.37 -35.36
C LEU A 954 36.44 -0.41 -34.54
N ILE A 955 37.07 -0.94 -33.48
CA ILE A 955 37.79 -0.24 -32.39
C ILE A 955 39.08 0.50 -32.84
N ARG A 956 39.38 0.56 -34.15
CA ARG A 956 40.71 0.97 -34.63
C ARG A 956 40.97 2.48 -34.68
N ASN A 957 39.95 3.33 -34.79
CA ASN A 957 40.11 4.79 -34.77
C ASN A 957 39.44 5.37 -33.51
N LYS A 958 40.26 5.74 -32.53
CA LYS A 958 39.83 6.39 -31.29
C LYS A 958 40.15 7.88 -31.38
N GLU A 959 39.14 8.73 -31.15
CA GLU A 959 39.35 10.15 -30.90
C GLU A 959 39.19 10.43 -29.40
N SER A 960 40.03 11.30 -28.83
CA SER A 960 39.83 11.76 -27.46
C SER A 960 38.84 12.93 -27.47
N LEU A 961 37.81 12.84 -26.64
CA LEU A 961 36.73 13.83 -26.50
C LEU A 961 36.95 14.76 -25.30
N GLY A 962 38.00 14.49 -24.53
CA GLY A 962 38.39 15.22 -23.34
C GLY A 962 38.85 14.29 -22.23
N HIS A 963 39.63 14.81 -21.28
CA HIS A 963 40.14 14.04 -20.14
C HIS A 963 40.19 14.90 -18.88
N ILE A 964 40.38 14.27 -17.73
CA ILE A 964 40.64 14.95 -16.45
C ILE A 964 41.45 14.06 -15.51
N ASP A 965 42.38 14.67 -14.78
CA ASP A 965 43.11 14.03 -13.69
C ASP A 965 42.56 14.50 -12.35
N ILE A 966 42.02 13.55 -11.58
CA ILE A 966 41.33 13.86 -10.32
C ILE A 966 42.23 13.44 -9.15
N SER A 967 42.55 14.41 -8.29
CA SER A 967 43.28 14.16 -7.04
C SER A 967 42.42 13.37 -6.06
N LEU A 968 42.95 12.30 -5.50
CA LEU A 968 42.20 11.49 -4.54
C LEU A 968 42.29 12.02 -3.10
N ALA A 969 43.14 13.00 -2.81
CA ALA A 969 43.29 13.60 -1.48
C ALA A 969 41.94 13.98 -0.84
N ASP A 970 41.11 14.70 -1.58
CA ASP A 970 39.81 15.17 -1.10
C ASP A 970 38.80 14.04 -0.97
N VAL A 971 38.89 13.01 -1.82
CA VAL A 971 38.07 11.80 -1.74
C VAL A 971 38.36 11.02 -0.46
N ILE A 972 39.63 10.94 -0.05
CA ILE A 972 40.03 10.28 1.20
C ILE A 972 39.47 11.03 2.42
N ILE A 973 39.56 12.36 2.41
CA ILE A 973 39.08 13.22 3.50
C ILE A 973 37.56 13.13 3.64
N ASN A 974 36.84 13.33 2.54
CA ASN A 974 35.37 13.42 2.55
C ASN A 974 34.69 12.05 2.51
N LYS A 975 35.45 10.96 2.34
CA LYS A 975 35.00 9.56 2.16
C LYS A 975 34.12 9.31 0.95
N ARG A 976 33.37 10.29 0.48
CA ARG A 976 32.56 10.25 -0.73
C ARG A 976 32.44 11.64 -1.34
N ILE A 977 32.61 11.75 -2.66
CA ILE A 977 32.47 12.99 -3.42
C ILE A 977 31.64 12.68 -4.67
N ILE A 978 30.70 13.57 -5.00
CA ILE A 978 29.99 13.54 -6.27
C ILE A 978 30.17 14.92 -6.88
N GLU A 979 30.82 14.99 -8.03
CA GLU A 979 31.20 16.27 -8.62
C GLU A 979 31.11 16.22 -10.15
N ILE A 980 30.86 17.38 -10.75
CA ILE A 980 30.86 17.57 -12.19
C ILE A 980 32.19 18.24 -12.54
N TYR A 981 32.93 17.61 -13.44
CA TYR A 981 34.24 18.02 -13.87
C TYR A 981 34.20 18.50 -15.31
N ASP A 982 34.76 19.67 -15.58
CA ASP A 982 35.01 20.15 -16.95
C ASP A 982 36.16 19.34 -17.57
N LEU A 983 35.92 18.79 -18.76
CA LEU A 983 36.92 17.99 -19.46
C LEU A 983 38.00 18.89 -20.10
N ILE A 984 39.25 18.61 -19.78
CA ILE A 984 40.42 19.23 -20.40
C ILE A 984 40.49 18.78 -21.87
N ASN A 985 40.82 19.73 -22.75
CA ASN A 985 40.77 19.60 -24.21
C ASN A 985 39.35 19.40 -24.80
N SER A 986 38.31 19.79 -24.05
CA SER A 986 36.94 19.97 -24.54
C SER A 986 36.52 21.43 -24.35
N LYS A 987 35.74 22.01 -25.28
CA LYS A 987 35.29 23.41 -25.12
C LYS A 987 34.16 23.55 -24.10
N ARG A 988 33.27 22.56 -24.04
CA ARG A 988 32.08 22.53 -23.17
C ARG A 988 31.80 21.18 -22.54
N GLY A 989 32.60 20.15 -22.86
CA GLY A 989 32.38 18.80 -22.38
C GLY A 989 32.53 18.71 -20.86
N GLN A 990 31.51 18.17 -20.21
CA GLN A 990 31.51 17.94 -18.76
C GLN A 990 31.30 16.46 -18.46
N ILE A 991 31.87 15.97 -17.37
CA ILE A 991 31.65 14.61 -16.89
C ILE A 991 31.30 14.60 -15.40
N GLN A 992 30.23 13.90 -15.03
CA GLN A 992 29.85 13.70 -13.64
C GLN A 992 30.41 12.37 -13.13
N ILE A 993 31.22 12.45 -12.08
CA ILE A 993 31.88 11.29 -11.48
C ILE A 993 31.66 11.31 -9.98
N GLU A 994 31.41 10.13 -9.44
CA GLU A 994 31.30 9.91 -8.02
C GLU A 994 32.45 9.02 -7.54
N PHE A 995 33.02 9.39 -6.41
CA PHE A 995 34.08 8.68 -5.73
C PHE A 995 33.63 8.27 -4.34
N GLN A 996 33.99 7.07 -3.91
CA GLN A 996 33.83 6.64 -2.52
C GLN A 996 35.09 5.91 -2.06
N TRP A 997 35.72 6.40 -1.00
CA TRP A 997 36.85 5.75 -0.36
C TRP A 997 36.41 4.98 0.88
N LYS A 998 36.83 3.71 0.95
CA LYS A 998 36.69 2.90 2.16
C LYS A 998 38.07 2.39 2.58
N SER A 999 38.59 2.94 3.67
CA SER A 999 39.78 2.44 4.37
C SER A 999 39.49 1.07 4.99
N SER A 1000 40.48 0.17 5.00
CA SER A 1000 40.35 -1.16 5.63
C SER A 1000 40.47 -1.17 7.15
#